data_AF-A0A7T5EX43-F1
#
_entry.id   AF-A0A7T5EX43-F1
#
_cell.length_a   1.000
_cell.length_b   1.000
_cell.length_c   1.000
_cell.angle_alpha   90.00
_cell.angle_beta   90.00
_cell.angle_gamma   90.00
#
_symmetry.space_group_name_H-M   'P 1'
#
loop_
_entity.id
_entity.type
_entity.pdbx_description
1 polymer ?
#
loop_
_entity_poly.entity_id
_entity_poly.type
_entity_poly.pdbx_seq_one_letter_code
_entity_poly.pdbx_strand_id
1 'polypeptide(L)'
;MTIDLQQQDISVQEFIQTIKGNKGPYCIRTLSDSPDHKYGKQNYRQNWTFRDEGDLQRAIRGGLVTANLGGNGVFLVVNNGAHCDDSITEVTAHFIDFDHVPMNRQLELLETFGLAPSVVTLPRRGLHVYWRVKDGDITKFRMIQERLINFFGSDPTIKNESRLMRLPGYYHQKTDPKMVEVVYWHPENVYRQDELIQRLDELGVPQLTKQHKKKGNFGSSRKSYVAPIGIVDQELLALLEGHVGNMTTTDGEQYQCLCPMHDDHNPSGVYFAGNEWFYCHACQTNLALSELAAENNWINIKKYREKRSVSERKKAQAQYESKVQQALSVPYSMPEYVYGKSKVEVIETHKTIHDVLNTFVSEMEQRGLSVPDGAQESAKQIIKLWDRLENPNDPIVWPAQPGSGKSTLRNLYVDIKCNIEPTFGCILVVERKEDAEEIAKFLNRFEKVAWSYLGWDESWCLAGKSEYESDMCHKCERSSCRVLRNHAEQLRHRVVITTHQRFSNLARRGALGSTLGHWIDTDGERHDRRLLIIDEAPSMANSYTVTRKDLQELKTTVQQHTAQFPSLENEWLSLYNDAIRFLDDVTNTRFVTENDIKIQIPRRLEKALGDLPEHTWHILLRFLEHGGIVHEDRDDGFTVTVANSVAYKWDNLCPFILDATGAKDLRYDGEYSCLPEVTDSYPPISLHVCSDFGFGKRYMSRNTDRKVLEVQASVAQTLAAKHDKVLVIVRKDYESDYHRLLAKELSNNKIQIAHFGDLKGRNDYQDCDASLFLGVLDKGDEYYLATATARDEDARRLCLSTAEYGKVHRFLSVEIERFKLNEIALELTQDIYRTQVRRGKPVDVYVFSRDEMLMKHVARTIGIPEVDLAWKPTEVIPLTKAEKHVSRLIGALTHFLESGNSSIDKSELKIQLGIEKTNDKVWRRLMKNDYVQAFCMEHGITEECSNSRRLILSERPTEAEVSQLA
;
A
#
# COMPACT_ATOMS: atom_id res chain seq x y z
N MET A 1 -17.27 15.10 -45.44
CA MET A 1 -17.80 14.21 -44.38
C MET A 1 -17.08 14.60 -43.12
N THR A 2 -17.79 14.92 -42.04
CA THR A 2 -17.16 15.32 -40.77
C THR A 2 -17.24 14.13 -39.83
N ILE A 3 -16.08 13.66 -39.35
CA ILE A 3 -16.00 12.57 -38.38
C ILE A 3 -15.87 13.21 -37.00
N ASP A 4 -16.95 13.16 -36.23
CA ASP A 4 -16.93 13.58 -34.83
C ASP A 4 -16.55 12.39 -33.94
N LEU A 5 -15.41 12.50 -33.25
CA LEU A 5 -14.93 11.45 -32.38
C LEU A 5 -15.40 11.71 -30.95
N GLN A 6 -16.32 10.88 -30.47
CA GLN A 6 -16.82 10.90 -29.10
C GLN A 6 -16.84 9.49 -28.55
N GLN A 7 -16.49 9.34 -27.28
CA GLN A 7 -16.53 8.03 -26.61
C GLN A 7 -17.93 7.44 -26.70
N GLN A 8 -18.02 6.19 -27.15
CA GLN A 8 -19.26 5.43 -27.31
C GLN A 8 -19.29 4.31 -26.27
N ASP A 9 -20.44 4.16 -25.59
CA ASP A 9 -20.64 3.10 -24.61
C ASP A 9 -21.04 1.78 -25.30
N ILE A 10 -20.04 1.10 -25.87
CA ILE A 10 -20.21 -0.15 -26.61
C ILE A 10 -19.58 -1.30 -25.84
N SER A 11 -20.37 -2.34 -25.60
CA SER A 11 -19.86 -3.53 -24.90
C SER A 11 -18.87 -4.31 -25.76
N VAL A 12 -17.93 -5.02 -25.12
CA VAL A 12 -16.96 -5.92 -25.79
C VAL A 12 -17.67 -6.91 -26.72
N GLN A 13 -18.79 -7.46 -26.24
CA GLN A 13 -19.59 -8.42 -27.00
C GLN A 13 -20.18 -7.78 -28.26
N GLU A 14 -20.82 -6.62 -28.11
CA GLU A 14 -21.45 -5.90 -29.23
C GLU A 14 -20.41 -5.51 -30.28
N PHE A 15 -19.20 -5.11 -29.86
CA PHE A 15 -18.07 -4.87 -30.75
C PHE A 15 -17.72 -6.12 -31.58
N ILE A 16 -17.50 -7.25 -30.91
CA ILE A 16 -17.10 -8.50 -31.58
C ILE A 16 -18.18 -8.99 -32.54
N GLN A 17 -19.44 -9.00 -32.10
CA GLN A 17 -20.58 -9.44 -32.91
C GLN A 17 -20.79 -8.55 -34.13
N THR A 18 -20.56 -7.24 -33.99
CA THR A 18 -20.63 -6.31 -35.10
C THR A 18 -19.54 -6.58 -36.15
N ILE A 19 -18.30 -6.81 -35.71
CA ILE A 19 -17.15 -7.01 -36.61
C ILE A 19 -17.13 -8.41 -37.23
N LYS A 20 -17.52 -9.45 -36.47
CA LYS A 20 -17.41 -10.86 -36.89
C LYS A 20 -18.73 -11.52 -37.27
N GLY A 21 -19.86 -10.91 -36.89
CA GLY A 21 -21.19 -11.50 -36.99
C GLY A 21 -21.55 -12.39 -35.78
N ASN A 22 -22.78 -12.90 -35.80
CA ASN A 22 -23.37 -13.65 -34.68
C ASN A 22 -23.10 -15.17 -34.73
N LYS A 23 -22.16 -15.61 -35.57
CA LYS A 23 -21.82 -17.02 -35.74
C LYS A 23 -20.32 -17.19 -35.49
N GLY A 24 -19.97 -17.92 -34.43
CA GLY A 24 -18.59 -18.29 -34.14
C GLY A 24 -17.97 -19.17 -35.24
N PRO A 25 -16.66 -19.45 -35.17
CA PRO A 25 -15.81 -19.26 -33.99
C PRO A 25 -15.26 -17.84 -33.81
N TYR A 26 -15.23 -17.36 -32.56
CA TYR A 26 -14.61 -16.09 -32.18
C TYR A 26 -13.15 -16.33 -31.75
N CYS A 27 -12.22 -15.85 -32.57
CA CYS A 27 -10.79 -16.01 -32.34
C CYS A 27 -10.18 -14.76 -31.69
N ILE A 28 -9.76 -14.90 -30.44
CA ILE A 28 -9.13 -13.84 -29.63
C ILE A 28 -7.74 -14.31 -29.23
N ARG A 29 -6.79 -13.38 -29.13
CA ARG A 29 -5.45 -13.66 -28.62
C ARG A 29 -5.10 -12.72 -27.49
N THR A 30 -4.45 -13.26 -26.49
CA THR A 30 -3.78 -12.48 -25.45
C THR A 30 -2.28 -12.51 -25.72
N LEU A 31 -1.66 -11.33 -25.81
CA LEU A 31 -0.21 -11.20 -26.04
C LEU A 31 0.38 -10.28 -24.98
N SER A 32 1.60 -10.54 -24.52
CA SER A 32 2.25 -9.67 -23.54
C SER A 32 2.51 -8.29 -24.13
N ASP A 33 2.04 -7.25 -23.46
CA ASP A 33 2.19 -5.87 -23.86
C ASP A 33 3.42 -5.21 -23.20
N SER A 34 3.93 -5.75 -22.10
CA SER A 34 5.06 -5.18 -21.38
C SER A 34 6.40 -5.55 -22.06
N PRO A 35 7.20 -4.58 -22.57
CA PRO A 35 8.52 -4.86 -23.12
C PRO A 35 9.52 -5.32 -22.05
N ASP A 36 9.30 -4.95 -20.78
CA ASP A 36 10.03 -5.48 -19.64
C ASP A 36 9.24 -6.63 -19.00
N HIS A 37 9.91 -7.75 -18.76
CA HIS A 37 9.36 -8.93 -18.08
C HIS A 37 9.05 -8.64 -16.59
N LYS A 38 8.02 -7.82 -16.31
CA LYS A 38 7.82 -7.14 -15.02
C LYS A 38 6.89 -7.83 -14.02
N TYR A 39 6.26 -8.94 -14.35
CA TYR A 39 5.45 -9.68 -13.37
C TYR A 39 5.59 -11.18 -13.61
N GLY A 40 5.96 -11.94 -12.58
CA GLY A 40 5.95 -13.40 -12.59
C GLY A 40 4.53 -14.00 -12.62
N LYS A 41 3.66 -13.49 -13.49
CA LYS A 41 2.35 -14.07 -13.81
C LYS A 41 2.47 -14.73 -15.18
N GLN A 42 1.99 -15.98 -15.26
CA GLN A 42 2.12 -16.89 -16.40
C GLN A 42 1.92 -16.18 -17.76
N ASN A 43 2.92 -16.29 -18.64
CA ASN A 43 2.85 -15.83 -20.03
C ASN A 43 1.81 -16.65 -20.80
N TYR A 44 0.58 -16.17 -20.84
CA TYR A 44 -0.44 -16.73 -21.72
C TYR A 44 -0.44 -15.99 -23.05
N ARG A 45 0.55 -16.29 -23.92
CA ARG A 45 0.27 -16.23 -25.37
C ARG A 45 -0.76 -17.31 -25.63
N GLN A 46 -2.02 -16.92 -25.51
CA GLN A 46 -3.13 -17.84 -25.55
C GLN A 46 -4.02 -17.48 -26.71
N ASN A 47 -4.22 -18.47 -27.57
CA ASN A 47 -5.19 -18.44 -28.64
C ASN A 47 -6.50 -18.94 -28.05
N TRP A 48 -7.46 -18.04 -27.94
CA TRP A 48 -8.80 -18.33 -27.48
C TRP A 48 -9.69 -18.52 -28.71
N THR A 49 -10.39 -19.65 -28.76
CA THR A 49 -11.36 -19.94 -29.82
C THR A 49 -12.68 -20.31 -29.16
N PHE A 50 -13.64 -19.41 -29.21
CA PHE A 50 -14.97 -19.61 -28.64
C PHE A 50 -15.92 -20.05 -29.75
N ARG A 51 -16.53 -21.23 -29.59
CA ARG A 51 -17.34 -21.85 -30.66
C ARG A 51 -18.70 -21.16 -30.82
N ASP A 52 -19.25 -20.69 -29.70
CA ASP A 52 -20.53 -20.02 -29.62
C ASP A 52 -20.47 -18.77 -28.73
N GLU A 53 -21.58 -18.06 -28.70
CA GLU A 53 -21.76 -16.82 -27.95
C GLU A 53 -21.68 -17.01 -26.42
N GLY A 54 -22.16 -18.14 -25.90
CA GLY A 54 -22.15 -18.42 -24.47
C GLY A 54 -20.72 -18.61 -23.95
N ASP A 55 -19.88 -19.31 -24.71
CA ASP A 55 -18.44 -19.44 -24.43
C ASP A 55 -17.73 -18.09 -24.46
N LEU A 56 -18.05 -17.26 -25.46
CA LEU A 56 -17.49 -15.92 -25.60
C LEU A 56 -17.85 -15.04 -24.39
N GLN A 57 -19.13 -14.99 -24.00
CA GLN A 57 -19.59 -14.18 -22.87
C GLN A 57 -18.90 -14.57 -21.55
N ARG A 58 -18.76 -15.88 -21.29
CA ARG A 58 -18.06 -16.38 -20.10
C ARG A 58 -16.60 -15.94 -20.08
N ALA A 59 -15.94 -15.96 -21.24
CA ALA A 59 -14.55 -15.55 -21.34
C ALA A 59 -14.35 -14.04 -21.22
N ILE A 60 -15.24 -13.24 -21.81
CA ILE A 60 -15.25 -11.77 -21.70
C ILE A 60 -15.35 -11.35 -20.23
N ARG A 61 -16.15 -12.05 -19.41
CA ARG A 61 -16.33 -11.72 -17.98
C ARG A 61 -15.30 -12.39 -17.05
N GLY A 62 -14.43 -13.23 -17.59
CA GLY A 62 -13.51 -14.06 -16.80
C GLY A 62 -12.13 -14.10 -17.41
N GLY A 63 -11.84 -15.16 -18.18
CA GLY A 63 -10.48 -15.47 -18.66
C GLY A 63 -9.76 -14.34 -19.39
N LEU A 64 -10.46 -13.55 -20.21
CA LEU A 64 -9.86 -12.43 -20.94
C LEU A 64 -9.53 -11.24 -20.03
N VAL A 65 -10.38 -10.96 -19.03
CA VAL A 65 -10.11 -9.95 -17.99
C VAL A 65 -8.91 -10.36 -17.16
N THR A 66 -8.87 -11.62 -16.70
CA THR A 66 -7.74 -12.17 -15.95
C THR A 66 -6.44 -12.06 -16.75
N ALA A 67 -6.47 -12.38 -18.04
CA ALA A 67 -5.30 -12.25 -18.91
C ALA A 67 -4.87 -10.79 -19.09
N ASN A 68 -5.81 -9.85 -19.24
CA ASN A 68 -5.52 -8.44 -19.42
C ASN A 68 -4.96 -7.78 -18.15
N LEU A 69 -5.52 -8.10 -16.98
CA LEU A 69 -4.98 -7.73 -15.67
C LEU A 69 -3.62 -8.37 -15.38
N GLY A 70 -3.33 -9.50 -16.05
CA GLY A 70 -2.01 -10.13 -16.08
C GLY A 70 -0.95 -9.37 -16.90
N GLY A 71 -1.28 -8.22 -17.49
CA GLY A 71 -0.36 -7.41 -18.31
C GLY A 71 -0.34 -7.78 -19.80
N ASN A 72 -1.30 -8.61 -20.25
CA ASN A 72 -1.43 -8.93 -21.68
C ASN A 72 -2.37 -7.95 -22.38
N GLY A 73 -2.02 -7.52 -23.59
CA GLY A 73 -3.02 -6.94 -24.49
C GLY A 73 -3.99 -8.03 -24.97
N VAL A 74 -5.26 -7.65 -25.13
CA VAL A 74 -6.30 -8.51 -25.72
C VAL A 74 -6.55 -8.08 -27.16
N PHE A 75 -6.51 -9.05 -28.07
CA PHE A 75 -6.55 -8.81 -29.51
C PHE A 75 -7.60 -9.70 -30.18
N LEU A 76 -8.35 -9.13 -31.10
CA LEU A 76 -9.29 -9.84 -31.96
C LEU A 76 -8.60 -10.21 -33.28
N VAL A 77 -8.75 -11.45 -33.74
CA VAL A 77 -8.55 -11.76 -35.16
C VAL A 77 -9.76 -11.20 -35.90
N VAL A 78 -9.58 -10.16 -36.71
CA VAL A 78 -10.70 -9.39 -37.28
C VAL A 78 -11.55 -10.25 -38.22
N ASN A 79 -10.92 -10.85 -39.23
CA ASN A 79 -11.60 -11.66 -40.24
C ASN A 79 -12.00 -13.05 -39.71
N ASN A 80 -13.02 -13.66 -40.30
CA ASN A 80 -13.60 -14.93 -39.84
C ASN A 80 -12.77 -16.14 -40.28
N GLY A 81 -12.76 -17.19 -39.46
CA GLY A 81 -11.90 -18.37 -39.62
C GLY A 81 -11.20 -18.70 -38.31
N ALA A 82 -9.91 -19.07 -38.38
CA ALA A 82 -9.10 -19.34 -37.20
C ALA A 82 -7.93 -18.35 -37.02
N HIS A 83 -6.79 -18.84 -36.55
CA HIS A 83 -5.71 -18.02 -35.99
C HIS A 83 -4.62 -17.66 -37.02
N CYS A 84 -4.52 -18.34 -38.16
CA CYS A 84 -3.49 -18.06 -39.19
C CYS A 84 -4.12 -17.70 -40.54
N ASP A 85 -3.33 -17.10 -41.44
CA ASP A 85 -3.83 -16.61 -42.74
C ASP A 85 -4.52 -17.70 -43.56
N ASP A 86 -3.93 -18.89 -43.65
CA ASP A 86 -4.48 -20.03 -44.39
C ASP A 86 -5.78 -20.59 -43.79
N SER A 87 -6.12 -20.17 -42.56
CA SER A 87 -7.33 -20.58 -41.85
C SER A 87 -8.44 -19.52 -41.88
N ILE A 88 -8.22 -18.38 -42.56
CA ILE A 88 -9.24 -17.36 -42.75
C ILE A 88 -10.20 -17.81 -43.85
N THR A 89 -11.49 -17.76 -43.56
CA THR A 89 -12.56 -18.26 -44.43
C THR A 89 -13.42 -17.13 -45.01
N GLU A 90 -13.40 -15.95 -44.41
CA GLU A 90 -14.18 -14.80 -44.86
C GLU A 90 -13.55 -13.49 -44.39
N VAL A 91 -13.51 -12.49 -45.28
CA VAL A 91 -13.11 -11.12 -44.95
C VAL A 91 -14.34 -10.35 -44.47
N THR A 92 -14.29 -9.86 -43.23
CA THR A 92 -15.40 -9.11 -42.62
C THR A 92 -15.12 -7.61 -42.54
N ALA A 93 -13.84 -7.20 -42.55
CA ALA A 93 -13.46 -5.80 -42.61
C ALA A 93 -12.06 -5.60 -43.21
N HIS A 94 -11.86 -4.43 -43.82
CA HIS A 94 -10.54 -3.82 -43.98
C HIS A 94 -10.27 -2.87 -42.82
N PHE A 95 -8.99 -2.67 -42.48
CA PHE A 95 -8.64 -1.89 -41.29
C PHE A 95 -7.30 -1.18 -41.42
N ILE A 96 -7.05 -0.16 -40.61
CA ILE A 96 -5.74 0.52 -40.51
C ILE A 96 -5.42 0.83 -39.04
N ASP A 97 -4.14 1.06 -38.77
CA ASP A 97 -3.61 1.47 -37.46
C ASP A 97 -2.65 2.66 -37.65
N PHE A 98 -3.02 3.81 -37.09
CA PHE A 98 -2.23 5.03 -37.18
C PHE A 98 -1.18 5.12 -36.06
N ASP A 99 -0.01 4.50 -36.23
CA ASP A 99 1.03 4.50 -35.19
C ASP A 99 1.82 5.83 -35.05
N HIS A 100 2.03 6.56 -36.16
CA HIS A 100 3.01 7.65 -36.23
C HIS A 100 2.47 8.96 -36.83
N VAL A 101 1.17 9.05 -37.10
CA VAL A 101 0.52 10.23 -37.69
C VAL A 101 -0.13 11.06 -36.59
N PRO A 102 0.05 12.40 -36.54
CA PRO A 102 -0.65 13.26 -35.58
C PRO A 102 -2.18 13.20 -35.72
N MET A 103 -2.93 13.26 -34.61
CA MET A 103 -4.39 13.04 -34.56
C MET A 103 -5.19 13.92 -35.54
N ASN A 104 -4.88 15.22 -35.63
CA ASN A 104 -5.52 16.13 -36.59
C ASN A 104 -5.30 15.67 -38.04
N ARG A 105 -4.09 15.19 -38.36
CA ARG A 105 -3.77 14.67 -39.68
C ARG A 105 -4.45 13.33 -39.97
N GLN A 106 -4.68 12.49 -38.95
CA GLN A 106 -5.46 11.26 -39.11
C GLN A 106 -6.90 11.57 -39.52
N LEU A 107 -7.54 12.54 -38.87
CA LEU A 107 -8.89 13.00 -39.22
C LEU A 107 -8.93 13.56 -40.63
N GLU A 108 -8.01 14.46 -41.01
CA GLU A 108 -7.92 14.99 -42.37
C GLU A 108 -7.78 13.88 -43.43
N LEU A 109 -6.97 12.85 -43.16
CA LEU A 109 -6.80 11.72 -44.08
C LEU A 109 -8.09 10.90 -44.22
N LEU A 110 -8.83 10.69 -43.14
CA LEU A 110 -10.13 9.99 -43.19
C LEU A 110 -11.18 10.81 -43.95
N GLU A 111 -11.22 12.13 -43.74
CA GLU A 111 -12.09 13.02 -44.50
C GLU A 111 -11.73 13.04 -45.99
N THR A 112 -10.42 13.03 -46.31
CA THR A 112 -9.91 12.96 -47.68
C THR A 112 -10.21 11.62 -48.34
N PHE A 113 -10.14 10.52 -47.60
CA PHE A 113 -10.48 9.20 -48.11
C PHE A 113 -11.96 9.11 -48.49
N GLY A 114 -12.85 9.87 -47.86
CA GLY A 114 -14.22 10.09 -48.33
C GLY A 114 -15.19 8.91 -48.18
N LEU A 115 -14.71 7.72 -47.80
CA LEU A 115 -15.55 6.62 -47.34
C LEU A 115 -15.57 6.59 -45.82
N ALA A 116 -16.76 6.75 -45.24
CA ALA A 116 -16.97 6.75 -43.80
C ALA A 116 -16.45 5.45 -43.16
N PRO A 117 -15.71 5.52 -42.04
CA PRO A 117 -15.46 4.34 -41.24
C PRO A 117 -16.77 3.68 -40.78
N SER A 118 -16.72 2.38 -40.53
CA SER A 118 -17.78 1.68 -39.81
C SER A 118 -17.57 1.80 -38.31
N VAL A 119 -16.33 1.66 -37.86
CA VAL A 119 -15.95 1.73 -36.44
C VAL A 119 -14.57 2.38 -36.31
N VAL A 120 -14.39 3.21 -35.30
CA VAL A 120 -13.07 3.72 -34.90
C VAL A 120 -12.85 3.46 -33.42
N THR A 121 -11.67 2.93 -33.09
CA THR A 121 -11.26 2.69 -31.71
C THR A 121 -9.97 3.45 -31.39
N LEU A 122 -9.79 3.84 -30.14
CA LEU A 122 -8.64 4.59 -29.65
C LEU A 122 -7.91 3.79 -28.57
N PRO A 123 -6.90 2.98 -28.94
CA PRO A 123 -6.13 2.23 -27.95
C PRO A 123 -5.17 3.08 -27.11
N ARG A 124 -4.50 4.06 -27.73
CA ARG A 124 -3.60 4.97 -27.00
C ARG A 124 -3.41 6.34 -27.66
N ARG A 125 -2.73 6.37 -28.82
CA ARG A 125 -2.40 7.58 -29.59
C ARG A 125 -2.86 7.49 -31.05
N GLY A 126 -2.82 6.29 -31.63
CA GLY A 126 -3.33 6.00 -32.97
C GLY A 126 -4.79 5.58 -32.96
N LEU A 127 -5.55 5.97 -33.98
CA LEU A 127 -6.86 5.41 -34.25
C LEU A 127 -6.70 4.06 -34.96
N HIS A 128 -7.44 3.05 -34.51
CA HIS A 128 -7.74 1.88 -35.33
C HIS A 128 -9.05 2.15 -36.06
N VAL A 129 -9.03 2.03 -37.38
CA VAL A 129 -10.19 2.33 -38.23
C VAL A 129 -10.60 1.08 -38.98
N TYR A 130 -11.89 0.78 -39.01
CA TYR A 130 -12.45 -0.40 -39.66
C TYR A 130 -13.49 0.00 -40.70
N TRP A 131 -13.39 -0.58 -41.90
CA TRP A 131 -14.44 -0.57 -42.92
C TRP A 131 -14.98 -1.98 -43.06
N ARG A 132 -16.18 -2.22 -42.54
CA ARG A 132 -16.89 -3.50 -42.66
C ARG A 132 -17.17 -3.76 -44.12
N VAL A 133 -16.96 -5.01 -44.53
CA VAL A 133 -17.25 -5.45 -45.88
C VAL A 133 -18.30 -6.54 -45.91
N LYS A 134 -19.11 -6.53 -46.96
CA LYS A 134 -20.05 -7.60 -47.28
C LYS A 134 -19.52 -8.43 -48.44
N ASP A 135 -19.64 -9.74 -48.33
CA ASP A 135 -19.23 -10.72 -49.35
C ASP A 135 -17.74 -10.57 -49.75
N GLY A 136 -16.87 -10.40 -48.74
CA GLY A 136 -15.45 -10.11 -48.94
C GLY A 136 -14.66 -11.31 -49.49
N ASP A 137 -13.91 -11.07 -50.57
CA ASP A 137 -13.03 -12.03 -51.21
C ASP A 137 -11.62 -11.95 -50.59
N ILE A 138 -11.18 -13.09 -50.04
CA ILE A 138 -9.85 -13.26 -49.45
C ILE A 138 -8.75 -12.93 -50.45
N THR A 139 -8.92 -13.30 -51.73
CA THR A 139 -7.89 -13.11 -52.76
C THR A 139 -7.62 -11.64 -53.07
N LYS A 140 -8.61 -10.77 -52.83
CA LYS A 140 -8.50 -9.31 -52.98
C LYS A 140 -7.95 -8.62 -51.72
N PHE A 141 -7.94 -9.30 -50.56
CA PHE A 141 -7.65 -8.67 -49.28
C PHE A 141 -6.31 -7.93 -49.25
N ARG A 142 -5.21 -8.64 -49.50
CA ARG A 142 -3.85 -8.05 -49.40
C ARG A 142 -3.66 -6.87 -50.34
N MET A 143 -4.19 -6.96 -51.55
CA MET A 143 -4.07 -5.89 -52.55
C MET A 143 -4.76 -4.61 -52.07
N ILE A 144 -5.98 -4.71 -51.54
CA ILE A 144 -6.72 -3.55 -51.02
C ILE A 144 -6.05 -3.04 -49.74
N GLN A 145 -5.71 -3.95 -48.83
CA GLN A 145 -5.12 -3.66 -47.54
C GLN A 145 -3.76 -2.93 -47.66
N GLU A 146 -2.89 -3.38 -48.56
CA GLU A 146 -1.60 -2.72 -48.82
C GLU A 146 -1.78 -1.31 -49.43
N ARG A 147 -2.80 -1.11 -50.27
CA ARG A 147 -3.13 0.21 -50.82
C ARG A 147 -3.70 1.16 -49.76
N LEU A 148 -4.56 0.66 -48.87
CA LEU A 148 -5.04 1.41 -47.70
C LEU A 148 -3.86 1.81 -46.79
N ILE A 149 -2.97 0.87 -46.49
CA ILE A 149 -1.76 1.15 -45.71
C ILE A 149 -0.94 2.28 -46.34
N ASN A 150 -0.72 2.21 -47.66
CA ASN A 150 0.06 3.20 -48.38
C ASN A 150 -0.61 4.59 -48.39
N PHE A 151 -1.93 4.65 -48.58
CA PHE A 151 -2.66 5.93 -48.58
C PHE A 151 -2.64 6.60 -47.20
N PHE A 152 -2.87 5.82 -46.14
CA PHE A 152 -3.01 6.34 -44.78
C PHE A 152 -1.69 6.46 -44.02
N GLY A 153 -0.59 5.88 -44.52
CA GLY A 153 0.65 5.77 -43.76
C GLY A 153 0.49 4.89 -42.51
N SER A 154 -0.36 3.86 -42.59
CA SER A 154 -0.63 2.89 -41.53
C SER A 154 0.58 1.99 -41.26
N ASP A 155 0.58 1.25 -40.15
CA ASP A 155 1.58 0.20 -39.89
C ASP A 155 1.67 -0.80 -41.07
N PRO A 156 2.84 -0.94 -41.74
CA PRO A 156 3.02 -1.86 -42.86
C PRO A 156 2.91 -3.35 -42.49
N THR A 157 2.87 -3.70 -41.19
CA THR A 157 2.68 -5.09 -40.75
C THR A 157 1.23 -5.56 -40.75
N ILE A 158 0.25 -4.66 -40.91
CA ILE A 158 -1.20 -4.93 -40.83
C ILE A 158 -1.77 -5.32 -42.21
N LYS A 159 -1.04 -6.15 -42.95
CA LYS A 159 -1.37 -6.49 -44.36
C LYS A 159 -1.94 -7.89 -44.57
N ASN A 160 -1.96 -8.72 -43.53
CA ASN A 160 -2.38 -10.11 -43.61
C ASN A 160 -3.80 -10.32 -43.06
N GLU A 161 -4.45 -11.39 -43.51
CA GLU A 161 -5.88 -11.64 -43.29
C GLU A 161 -6.20 -11.97 -41.84
N SER A 162 -5.30 -12.70 -41.15
CA SER A 162 -5.46 -13.11 -39.75
C SER A 162 -4.98 -12.06 -38.75
N ARG A 163 -4.96 -10.78 -39.15
CA ARG A 163 -4.35 -9.74 -38.35
C ARG A 163 -5.08 -9.50 -37.03
N LEU A 164 -4.26 -9.28 -36.01
CA LEU A 164 -4.67 -8.96 -34.66
C LEU A 164 -4.83 -7.46 -34.49
N MET A 165 -6.02 -7.06 -34.05
CA MET A 165 -6.30 -5.68 -33.64
C MET A 165 -6.73 -5.65 -32.19
N ARG A 166 -6.37 -4.58 -31.46
CA ARG A 166 -6.71 -4.45 -30.04
C ARG A 166 -8.22 -4.38 -29.85
N LEU A 167 -8.70 -5.16 -28.90
CA LEU A 167 -10.11 -5.27 -28.58
C LEU A 167 -10.51 -4.16 -27.58
N PRO A 168 -11.49 -3.29 -27.91
CA PRO A 168 -12.02 -2.31 -26.97
C PRO A 168 -12.62 -2.95 -25.71
N GLY A 169 -12.63 -2.19 -24.61
CA GLY A 169 -13.07 -2.68 -23.29
C GLY A 169 -12.00 -3.45 -22.51
N TYR A 170 -10.76 -3.46 -23.00
CA TYR A 170 -9.58 -3.94 -22.28
C TYR A 170 -8.48 -2.88 -22.27
N TYR A 171 -7.57 -2.96 -21.30
CA TYR A 171 -6.45 -2.03 -21.18
C TYR A 171 -5.34 -2.34 -22.19
N HIS A 172 -4.78 -1.28 -22.77
CA HIS A 172 -3.50 -1.28 -23.47
C HIS A 172 -2.36 -1.23 -22.43
N GLN A 173 -1.67 -2.35 -22.21
CA GLN A 173 -0.79 -2.55 -21.04
C GLN A 173 0.70 -2.18 -21.26
N LYS A 174 1.09 -1.65 -22.44
CA LYS A 174 2.54 -1.47 -22.76
C LYS A 174 3.26 -0.39 -21.94
N THR A 175 2.55 0.52 -21.29
CA THR A 175 3.10 1.63 -20.49
C THR A 175 2.17 1.89 -19.30
N ASP A 176 1.76 3.15 -19.05
CA ASP A 176 0.59 3.43 -18.21
C ASP A 176 -0.66 2.79 -18.85
N PRO A 177 -1.37 1.89 -18.15
CA PRO A 177 -2.53 1.20 -18.71
C PRO A 177 -3.64 2.18 -19.09
N LYS A 178 -4.03 2.20 -20.37
CA LYS A 178 -5.15 3.01 -20.86
C LYS A 178 -6.22 2.12 -21.47
N MET A 179 -7.48 2.35 -21.14
CA MET A 179 -8.59 1.60 -21.73
C MET A 179 -8.64 1.83 -23.25
N VAL A 180 -8.82 0.76 -24.01
CA VAL A 180 -9.09 0.87 -25.46
C VAL A 180 -10.57 1.21 -25.62
N GLU A 181 -10.86 2.38 -26.17
CA GLU A 181 -12.22 2.93 -26.26
C GLU A 181 -12.76 2.87 -27.69
N VAL A 182 -14.07 2.77 -27.84
CA VAL A 182 -14.75 3.04 -29.11
C VAL A 182 -15.05 4.54 -29.16
N VAL A 183 -14.63 5.21 -30.23
CA VAL A 183 -14.74 6.67 -30.37
C VAL A 183 -15.57 7.10 -31.60
N TYR A 184 -16.00 6.13 -32.41
CA TYR A 184 -16.91 6.33 -33.54
C TYR A 184 -17.61 5.00 -33.84
N TRP A 185 -18.94 5.01 -33.94
CA TRP A 185 -19.73 3.79 -34.06
C TRP A 185 -20.87 3.96 -35.07
N HIS A 186 -20.63 3.49 -36.29
CA HIS A 186 -21.59 3.51 -37.39
C HIS A 186 -21.56 2.18 -38.16
N PRO A 187 -21.92 1.07 -37.49
CA PRO A 187 -21.81 -0.27 -38.07
C PRO A 187 -22.67 -0.46 -39.32
N GLU A 188 -23.70 0.37 -39.53
CA GLU A 188 -24.50 0.42 -40.75
C GLU A 188 -23.71 0.75 -42.01
N ASN A 189 -22.54 1.39 -41.88
CA ASN A 189 -21.63 1.64 -42.99
C ASN A 189 -20.95 0.31 -43.38
N VAL A 190 -21.44 -0.33 -44.44
CA VAL A 190 -20.91 -1.60 -44.94
C VAL A 190 -20.65 -1.48 -46.43
N TYR A 191 -19.46 -1.87 -46.86
CA TYR A 191 -18.95 -1.68 -48.22
C TYR A 191 -18.74 -3.00 -48.95
N ARG A 192 -18.67 -2.96 -50.27
CA ARG A 192 -18.08 -4.01 -51.09
C ARG A 192 -16.61 -3.67 -51.31
N GLN A 193 -15.76 -4.68 -51.44
CA GLN A 193 -14.35 -4.48 -51.73
C GLN A 193 -14.10 -3.69 -53.03
N ASP A 194 -15.01 -3.78 -54.01
CA ASP A 194 -14.92 -3.01 -55.25
C ASP A 194 -15.13 -1.50 -55.04
N GLU A 195 -15.90 -1.09 -54.03
CA GLU A 195 -16.07 0.33 -53.68
C GLU A 195 -14.79 0.91 -53.06
N LEU A 196 -14.10 0.12 -52.23
CA LEU A 196 -12.79 0.48 -51.70
C LEU A 196 -11.74 0.57 -52.83
N ILE A 197 -11.75 -0.38 -53.77
CA ILE A 197 -10.86 -0.37 -54.94
C ILE A 197 -11.12 0.88 -55.79
N GLN A 198 -12.38 1.14 -56.14
CA GLN A 198 -12.76 2.31 -56.93
C GLN A 198 -12.29 3.59 -56.25
N ARG A 199 -12.50 3.72 -54.94
CA ARG A 199 -12.09 4.92 -54.22
C ARG A 199 -10.57 5.10 -54.22
N LEU A 200 -9.82 4.02 -54.02
CA LEU A 200 -8.36 4.04 -54.08
C LEU A 200 -7.85 4.36 -55.50
N ASP A 201 -8.56 3.94 -56.55
CA ASP A 201 -8.25 4.26 -57.94
C ASP A 201 -8.50 5.76 -58.23
N GLU A 202 -9.64 6.31 -57.79
CA GLU A 202 -9.96 7.74 -57.89
C GLU A 202 -8.94 8.64 -57.17
N LEU A 203 -8.41 8.16 -56.04
CA LEU A 203 -7.35 8.82 -55.27
C LEU A 203 -5.94 8.60 -55.87
N GLY A 204 -5.83 7.87 -56.97
CA GLY A 204 -4.56 7.63 -57.65
C GLY A 204 -3.57 6.76 -56.87
N VAL A 205 -4.05 5.94 -55.92
CA VAL A 205 -3.19 5.09 -55.09
C VAL A 205 -2.70 3.90 -55.91
N PRO A 206 -1.40 3.78 -56.21
CA PRO A 206 -0.90 2.76 -57.13
C PRO A 206 -1.06 1.34 -56.55
N GLN A 207 -1.29 0.36 -57.43
CA GLN A 207 -1.15 -1.05 -57.06
C GLN A 207 0.34 -1.40 -56.92
N LEU A 208 0.72 -1.97 -55.77
CA LEU A 208 2.11 -2.38 -55.54
C LEU A 208 2.41 -3.68 -56.32
N THR A 209 3.19 -3.58 -57.39
CA THR A 209 3.67 -4.76 -58.15
C THR A 209 4.93 -5.32 -57.48
N LYS A 210 4.91 -6.60 -57.08
CA LYS A 210 6.06 -7.28 -56.49
C LYS A 210 7.22 -7.34 -57.51
N GLN A 211 8.32 -6.66 -57.25
CA GLN A 211 9.57 -6.92 -57.96
C GLN A 211 10.07 -8.33 -57.61
N HIS A 212 10.05 -9.23 -58.59
CA HIS A 212 10.68 -10.55 -58.48
C HIS A 212 12.19 -10.37 -58.26
N LYS A 213 12.68 -10.64 -57.04
CA LYS A 213 14.10 -10.93 -56.85
C LYS A 213 14.40 -12.26 -57.54
N LYS A 214 15.21 -12.20 -58.60
CA LYS A 214 15.63 -13.33 -59.43
C LYS A 214 16.21 -14.45 -58.57
N LYS A 215 15.76 -15.68 -58.83
CA LYS A 215 16.39 -16.93 -58.35
C LYS A 215 17.80 -17.01 -58.91
N GLY A 216 18.81 -16.82 -58.06
CA GLY A 216 20.16 -17.28 -58.32
C GLY A 216 20.24 -18.78 -58.04
N ASN A 217 20.55 -19.57 -59.07
CA ASN A 217 20.97 -20.95 -58.89
C ASN A 217 22.28 -20.98 -58.10
N PHE A 218 22.26 -21.53 -56.89
CA PHE A 218 23.46 -22.04 -56.23
C PHE A 218 23.11 -23.34 -55.50
N GLY A 219 23.68 -24.43 -56.02
CA GLY A 219 24.40 -25.46 -55.30
C GLY A 219 23.83 -26.05 -54.01
N SER A 220 23.77 -27.37 -54.01
CA SER A 220 23.63 -28.27 -52.86
C SER A 220 24.27 -27.79 -51.55
N SER A 221 23.58 -28.12 -50.45
CA SER A 221 24.07 -28.34 -49.09
C SER A 221 24.77 -27.17 -48.37
N ARG A 222 24.04 -26.53 -47.44
CA ARG A 222 24.54 -26.07 -46.13
C ARG A 222 23.34 -25.79 -45.21
N LYS A 223 23.26 -26.48 -44.06
CA LYS A 223 22.34 -26.20 -42.97
C LYS A 223 22.50 -24.74 -42.55
N SER A 224 21.50 -23.89 -42.74
CA SER A 224 21.51 -22.53 -42.20
C SER A 224 21.11 -22.60 -40.72
N TYR A 225 22.07 -22.35 -39.83
CA TYR A 225 21.78 -22.10 -38.42
C TYR A 225 21.03 -20.77 -38.33
N VAL A 226 19.72 -20.82 -38.07
CA VAL A 226 18.96 -19.63 -37.66
C VAL A 226 19.21 -19.47 -36.16
N ALA A 227 19.78 -18.32 -35.76
CA ALA A 227 20.03 -18.05 -34.35
C ALA A 227 18.70 -17.95 -33.58
N PRO A 228 18.59 -18.51 -32.35
CA PRO A 228 17.41 -18.34 -31.51
C PRO A 228 17.10 -16.84 -31.30
N ILE A 229 15.82 -16.47 -31.28
CA ILE A 229 15.40 -15.11 -30.92
C ILE A 229 15.84 -14.83 -29.48
N GLY A 230 16.24 -13.60 -29.14
CA GLY A 230 16.82 -13.25 -27.83
C GLY A 230 15.96 -13.52 -26.58
N ILE A 231 14.72 -13.96 -26.76
CA ILE A 231 13.77 -14.37 -25.71
C ILE A 231 13.91 -15.87 -25.39
N VAL A 232 14.58 -16.64 -26.24
CA VAL A 232 14.68 -18.09 -26.15
C VAL A 232 15.82 -18.52 -25.23
N ASP A 233 15.46 -19.29 -24.22
CA ASP A 233 16.38 -19.83 -23.22
C ASP A 233 17.25 -20.95 -23.84
N GLN A 234 18.49 -20.58 -24.20
CA GLN A 234 19.42 -21.48 -24.87
C GLN A 234 19.85 -22.66 -24.00
N GLU A 235 19.88 -22.49 -22.67
CA GLU A 235 20.23 -23.58 -21.75
C GLU A 235 19.07 -24.57 -21.64
N LEU A 236 17.83 -24.09 -21.58
CA LEU A 236 16.63 -24.94 -21.64
C LEU A 236 16.52 -25.68 -22.98
N LEU A 237 16.80 -25.02 -24.10
CA LEU A 237 16.84 -25.66 -25.43
C LEU A 237 17.87 -26.79 -25.50
N ALA A 238 19.08 -26.56 -24.98
CA ALA A 238 20.12 -27.58 -24.97
C ALA A 238 19.72 -28.80 -24.11
N LEU A 239 19.02 -28.56 -22.99
CA LEU A 239 18.48 -29.65 -22.16
C LEU A 239 17.37 -30.43 -22.86
N LEU A 240 16.54 -29.75 -23.66
CA LEU A 240 15.45 -30.34 -24.46
C LEU A 240 15.99 -31.17 -25.62
N GLU A 241 16.95 -30.65 -26.38
CA GLU A 241 17.58 -31.36 -27.51
C GLU A 241 18.17 -32.71 -27.09
N GLY A 242 18.66 -32.81 -25.85
CA GLY A 242 19.11 -34.07 -25.26
C GLY A 242 18.01 -35.14 -25.05
N HIS A 243 16.73 -34.75 -25.04
CA HIS A 243 15.58 -35.64 -24.84
C HIS A 243 14.75 -35.86 -26.10
N VAL A 244 14.65 -34.87 -26.99
CA VAL A 244 13.82 -34.92 -28.21
C VAL A 244 14.63 -34.99 -29.51
N GLY A 245 15.94 -35.26 -29.40
CA GLY A 245 16.85 -35.32 -30.55
C GLY A 245 17.09 -33.95 -31.20
N ASN A 246 17.79 -33.95 -32.33
CA ASN A 246 18.19 -32.73 -33.02
C ASN A 246 17.00 -31.81 -33.30
N MET A 247 17.11 -30.57 -32.84
CA MET A 247 16.05 -29.57 -32.99
C MET A 247 16.38 -28.63 -34.15
N THR A 248 15.46 -28.48 -35.12
CA THR A 248 15.64 -27.55 -36.25
C THR A 248 14.55 -26.50 -36.29
N THR A 249 14.94 -25.24 -36.52
CA THR A 249 14.00 -24.10 -36.61
C THR A 249 14.26 -23.28 -37.87
N THR A 250 13.21 -22.64 -38.39
CA THR A 250 13.27 -21.70 -39.51
C THR A 250 12.96 -20.27 -39.10
N ASP A 251 12.36 -20.07 -37.92
CA ASP A 251 11.90 -18.77 -37.40
C ASP A 251 12.55 -18.40 -36.05
N GLY A 252 13.26 -19.33 -35.41
CA GLY A 252 13.87 -19.12 -34.09
C GLY A 252 12.88 -19.20 -32.92
N GLU A 253 11.62 -19.56 -33.15
CA GLU A 253 10.56 -19.74 -32.13
C GLU A 253 10.01 -21.17 -32.09
N GLN A 254 9.89 -21.81 -33.25
CA GLN A 254 9.34 -23.15 -33.43
C GLN A 254 10.44 -24.12 -33.83
N TYR A 255 10.60 -25.18 -33.04
CA TYR A 255 11.65 -26.17 -33.20
C TYR A 255 11.04 -27.52 -33.52
N GLN A 256 11.26 -28.01 -34.74
CA GLN A 256 10.93 -29.38 -35.13
C GLN A 256 11.87 -30.34 -34.42
N CYS A 257 11.30 -31.39 -33.81
CA CYS A 257 12.00 -32.38 -33.00
C CYS A 257 11.28 -33.74 -33.04
N LEU A 258 11.90 -34.77 -32.47
CA LEU A 258 11.29 -36.09 -32.33
C LEU A 258 10.22 -36.07 -31.23
N CYS A 259 9.26 -36.97 -31.34
CA CYS A 259 8.24 -37.12 -30.31
C CYS A 259 8.76 -38.02 -29.18
N PRO A 260 8.70 -37.60 -27.91
CA PRO A 260 9.10 -38.45 -26.80
C PRO A 260 8.04 -39.51 -26.43
N MET A 261 6.83 -39.43 -26.99
CA MET A 261 5.69 -40.29 -26.63
C MET A 261 5.53 -41.52 -27.53
N HIS A 262 6.23 -41.57 -28.67
CA HIS A 262 6.25 -42.71 -29.59
C HIS A 262 7.55 -42.73 -30.36
N ASP A 263 7.85 -43.86 -31.00
CA ASP A 263 9.05 -44.00 -31.82
C ASP A 263 8.83 -43.36 -33.20
N ASP A 264 9.50 -42.23 -33.47
CA ASP A 264 9.53 -41.59 -34.78
C ASP A 264 10.97 -41.40 -35.29
N HIS A 265 11.19 -41.75 -36.55
CA HIS A 265 12.50 -41.60 -37.21
C HIS A 265 12.61 -40.27 -38.00
N ASN A 266 11.49 -39.58 -38.18
CA ASN A 266 11.39 -38.25 -38.78
C ASN A 266 10.72 -37.31 -37.77
N PRO A 267 11.14 -36.03 -37.65
CA PRO A 267 10.55 -35.08 -36.71
C PRO A 267 9.03 -34.97 -36.87
N SER A 268 8.27 -35.50 -35.91
CA SER A 268 6.82 -35.34 -35.84
C SER A 268 6.37 -34.38 -34.74
N GLY A 269 7.30 -33.99 -33.86
CA GLY A 269 7.12 -33.03 -32.78
C GLY A 269 7.52 -31.61 -33.14
N VAL A 270 6.85 -30.63 -32.55
CA VAL A 270 7.15 -29.21 -32.63
C VAL A 270 7.16 -28.64 -31.21
N TYR A 271 8.31 -28.11 -30.80
CA TYR A 271 8.49 -27.37 -29.56
C TYR A 271 8.41 -25.87 -29.82
N PHE A 272 7.54 -25.19 -29.09
CA PHE A 272 7.35 -23.75 -29.15
C PHE A 272 8.11 -23.10 -27.99
N ALA A 273 9.27 -22.52 -28.30
CA ALA A 273 10.19 -22.01 -27.28
C ALA A 273 9.66 -20.77 -26.54
N GLY A 274 8.79 -19.97 -27.18
CA GLY A 274 8.24 -18.75 -26.59
C GLY A 274 7.21 -18.98 -25.48
N ASN A 275 6.55 -20.15 -25.44
CA ASN A 275 5.53 -20.50 -24.44
C ASN A 275 5.79 -21.87 -23.79
N GLU A 276 6.99 -22.44 -24.00
CA GLU A 276 7.43 -23.73 -23.47
C GLU A 276 6.38 -24.84 -23.70
N TRP A 277 5.92 -24.98 -24.94
CA TRP A 277 4.82 -25.85 -25.30
C TRP A 277 5.25 -26.90 -26.33
N PHE A 278 4.69 -28.11 -26.28
CA PHE A 278 5.01 -29.19 -27.20
C PHE A 278 3.76 -29.73 -27.89
N TYR A 279 3.83 -29.91 -29.20
CA TYR A 279 2.78 -30.52 -30.00
C TYR A 279 3.36 -31.58 -30.94
N CYS A 280 2.66 -32.70 -31.11
CA CYS A 280 3.02 -33.70 -32.10
C CYS A 280 1.90 -33.91 -33.12
N HIS A 281 2.24 -33.88 -34.42
CA HIS A 281 1.29 -34.08 -35.50
C HIS A 281 0.84 -35.54 -35.68
N ALA A 282 1.62 -36.51 -35.19
CA ALA A 282 1.37 -37.94 -35.40
C ALA A 282 0.51 -38.56 -34.29
N CYS A 283 0.86 -38.37 -33.02
CA CYS A 283 0.08 -38.88 -31.88
C CYS A 283 -0.88 -37.85 -31.29
N GLN A 284 -0.87 -36.61 -31.80
CA GLN A 284 -1.70 -35.49 -31.33
C GLN A 284 -1.43 -35.08 -29.87
N THR A 285 -0.33 -35.55 -29.25
CA THR A 285 0.10 -35.06 -27.94
C THR A 285 0.28 -33.56 -27.96
N ASN A 286 -0.31 -32.88 -26.98
CA ASN A 286 -0.32 -31.42 -26.88
C ASN A 286 -0.20 -31.02 -25.40
N LEU A 287 1.02 -30.76 -24.94
CA LEU A 287 1.33 -30.60 -23.52
C LEU A 287 2.22 -29.39 -23.27
N ALA A 288 2.06 -28.75 -22.12
CA ALA A 288 3.07 -27.82 -21.63
C ALA A 288 4.37 -28.59 -21.32
N LEU A 289 5.52 -27.94 -21.44
CA LEU A 289 6.81 -28.56 -21.14
C LEU A 289 6.90 -29.11 -19.70
N SER A 290 6.19 -28.51 -18.75
CA SER A 290 6.05 -29.02 -17.37
C SER A 290 5.46 -30.43 -17.33
N GLU A 291 4.39 -30.61 -18.10
CA GLU A 291 3.60 -31.82 -18.13
C GLU A 291 4.34 -32.88 -18.94
N LEU A 292 4.90 -32.51 -20.10
CA LEU A 292 5.74 -33.38 -20.91
C LEU A 292 6.96 -33.89 -20.13
N ALA A 293 7.66 -33.00 -19.42
CA ALA A 293 8.79 -33.37 -18.56
C ALA A 293 8.34 -34.22 -17.36
N ALA A 294 7.09 -34.07 -16.91
CA ALA A 294 6.53 -34.89 -15.84
C ALA A 294 6.23 -36.32 -16.29
N GLU A 295 5.53 -36.47 -17.41
CA GLU A 295 5.18 -37.75 -18.00
C GLU A 295 6.42 -38.56 -18.42
N ASN A 296 7.44 -37.89 -18.95
CA ASN A 296 8.68 -38.53 -19.41
C ASN A 296 9.81 -38.56 -18.35
N ASN A 297 9.52 -38.13 -17.12
CA ASN A 297 10.45 -38.11 -16.00
C ASN A 297 11.78 -37.35 -16.24
N TRP A 298 11.71 -36.19 -16.91
CA TRP A 298 12.87 -35.34 -17.22
C TRP A 298 13.30 -34.47 -16.04
N ILE A 299 14.06 -35.06 -15.12
CA ILE A 299 14.48 -34.43 -13.85
C ILE A 299 15.33 -33.16 -14.06
N ASN A 300 16.17 -33.12 -15.09
CA ASN A 300 17.04 -31.98 -15.41
C ASN A 300 16.22 -30.74 -15.84
N ILE A 301 15.23 -30.90 -16.70
CA ILE A 301 14.33 -29.83 -17.16
C ILE A 301 13.49 -29.30 -15.99
N LYS A 302 12.93 -30.18 -15.14
CA LYS A 302 12.19 -29.76 -13.94
C LYS A 302 13.06 -28.90 -13.00
N LYS A 303 14.25 -29.39 -12.64
CA LYS A 303 15.20 -28.66 -11.76
C LYS A 303 15.64 -27.32 -12.34
N TYR A 304 15.82 -27.26 -13.66
CA TYR A 304 16.20 -26.02 -14.33
C TYR A 304 15.09 -24.96 -14.25
N ARG A 305 13.85 -25.33 -14.60
CA ARG A 305 12.68 -24.44 -14.56
C ARG A 305 12.40 -23.94 -13.14
N GLU A 306 12.53 -24.80 -12.13
CA GLU A 306 12.45 -24.41 -10.72
C GLU A 306 13.51 -23.35 -10.37
N LYS A 307 14.78 -23.57 -10.71
CA LYS A 307 15.86 -22.59 -10.47
C LYS A 307 15.64 -21.27 -11.19
N ARG A 308 15.23 -21.30 -12.46
CA ARG A 308 14.93 -20.11 -13.27
C ARG A 308 13.80 -19.30 -12.64
N SER A 309 12.70 -19.95 -12.25
CA SER A 309 11.57 -19.30 -11.58
C SER A 309 11.97 -18.60 -10.27
N VAL A 310 12.86 -19.20 -9.48
CA VAL A 310 13.38 -18.60 -8.25
C VAL A 310 14.26 -17.38 -8.55
N SER A 311 15.09 -17.45 -9.59
CA SER A 311 15.95 -16.33 -10.03
C SER A 311 15.12 -15.14 -10.52
N GLU A 312 14.10 -15.40 -11.35
CA GLU A 312 13.19 -14.37 -11.88
C GLU A 312 12.39 -13.71 -10.75
N ARG A 313 11.87 -14.49 -9.78
CA ARG A 313 11.20 -13.94 -8.58
C ARG A 313 12.11 -13.03 -7.77
N LYS A 314 13.38 -13.41 -7.55
CA LYS A 314 14.36 -12.57 -6.84
C LYS A 314 14.65 -11.26 -7.57
N LYS A 315 14.76 -11.29 -8.91
CA LYS A 315 14.93 -10.07 -9.71
C LYS A 315 13.72 -9.15 -9.63
N ALA A 316 12.51 -9.71 -9.75
CA ALA A 316 11.27 -8.95 -9.61
C ALA A 316 11.13 -8.32 -8.22
N GLN A 317 11.46 -9.06 -7.16
CA GLN A 317 11.51 -8.56 -5.79
C GLN A 317 12.49 -7.37 -5.67
N ALA A 318 13.73 -7.52 -6.13
CA ALA A 318 14.73 -6.45 -6.05
C ALA A 318 14.31 -5.18 -6.82
N GLN A 319 13.69 -5.35 -7.99
CA GLN A 319 13.18 -4.23 -8.77
C GLN A 319 12.02 -3.52 -8.06
N TYR A 320 11.08 -4.28 -7.49
CA TYR A 320 9.99 -3.73 -6.70
C TYR A 320 10.52 -2.96 -5.48
N GLU A 321 11.43 -3.57 -4.71
CA GLU A 321 12.01 -2.96 -3.52
C GLU A 321 12.76 -1.66 -3.85
N SER A 322 13.46 -1.62 -4.99
CA SER A 322 14.11 -0.41 -5.50
C SER A 322 13.10 0.71 -5.82
N LYS A 323 11.94 0.39 -6.41
CA LYS A 323 10.89 1.39 -6.67
C LYS A 323 10.29 1.95 -5.38
N VAL A 324 10.04 1.10 -4.38
CA VAL A 324 9.54 1.55 -3.07
C VAL A 324 10.57 2.43 -2.37
N GLN A 325 11.84 2.03 -2.38
CA GLN A 325 12.93 2.87 -1.84
C GLN A 325 13.03 4.21 -2.55
N GLN A 326 12.94 4.22 -3.89
CA GLN A 326 12.92 5.46 -4.67
C GLN A 326 11.73 6.33 -4.25
N ALA A 327 10.53 5.77 -4.15
CA ALA A 327 9.34 6.50 -3.73
C ALA A 327 9.48 7.06 -2.29
N LEU A 328 10.06 6.30 -1.36
CA LEU A 328 10.38 6.76 0.00
C LEU A 328 11.53 7.76 0.08
N SER A 329 12.36 7.87 -0.97
CA SER A 329 13.46 8.84 -1.04
C SER A 329 13.04 10.20 -1.60
N VAL A 330 11.92 10.25 -2.32
CA VAL A 330 11.34 11.52 -2.76
C VAL A 330 10.81 12.27 -1.53
N PRO A 331 11.41 13.42 -1.17
CA PRO A 331 10.92 14.21 -0.05
C PRO A 331 9.49 14.62 -0.36
N TYR A 332 8.56 14.19 0.49
CA TYR A 332 7.24 14.78 0.51
C TYR A 332 7.41 16.19 1.09
N SER A 333 6.96 17.20 0.37
CA SER A 333 6.93 18.57 0.85
C SER A 333 5.50 19.05 0.71
N MET A 334 4.86 19.23 1.85
CA MET A 334 3.64 20.04 1.93
C MET A 334 3.96 21.46 1.43
N PRO A 335 3.00 22.16 0.79
CA PRO A 335 3.17 23.56 0.43
C PRO A 335 3.68 24.38 1.62
N GLU A 336 4.80 25.08 1.44
CA GLU A 336 5.35 25.95 2.49
C GLU A 336 4.46 27.21 2.62
N TYR A 337 4.06 27.55 3.84
CA TYR A 337 3.33 28.77 4.10
C TYR A 337 4.25 29.98 3.95
N VAL A 338 4.00 30.82 2.93
CA VAL A 338 4.76 32.05 2.71
C VAL A 338 4.12 33.20 3.48
N TYR A 339 4.86 33.76 4.43
CA TYR A 339 4.40 34.93 5.20
C TYR A 339 4.02 36.11 4.29
N GLY A 340 2.76 36.54 4.38
CA GLY A 340 2.32 37.80 3.79
C GLY A 340 3.10 38.97 4.40
N LYS A 341 3.77 39.77 3.56
CA LYS A 341 4.44 41.02 3.99
C LYS A 341 3.38 42.07 4.37
N SER A 342 2.74 41.92 5.52
CA SER A 342 1.96 43.02 6.11
C SER A 342 2.92 44.02 6.78
N LYS A 343 2.87 45.28 6.33
CA LYS A 343 3.80 46.36 6.68
C LYS A 343 3.52 47.05 8.02
N VAL A 344 2.60 46.55 8.84
CA VAL A 344 2.30 47.13 10.14
C VAL A 344 2.19 45.99 11.16
N GLU A 345 3.25 45.76 11.93
CA GLU A 345 3.13 44.98 13.15
C GLU A 345 2.51 45.88 14.22
N VAL A 346 1.34 45.49 14.73
CA VAL A 346 0.66 46.21 15.81
C VAL A 346 1.50 46.03 17.09
N ILE A 347 1.70 47.10 17.86
CA ILE A 347 2.50 47.09 19.10
C ILE A 347 2.02 45.99 20.09
N GLU A 348 0.72 45.74 20.14
CA GLU A 348 0.10 44.71 20.98
C GLU A 348 0.54 43.29 20.60
N THR A 349 0.64 42.96 19.30
CA THR A 349 1.15 41.65 18.83
C THR A 349 2.58 41.40 19.29
N HIS A 350 3.45 42.42 19.22
CA HIS A 350 4.82 42.30 19.71
C HIS A 350 4.88 42.03 21.22
N LYS A 351 4.01 42.67 22.00
CA LYS A 351 3.95 42.46 23.44
C LYS A 351 3.51 41.04 23.77
N THR A 352 2.42 40.55 23.16
CA THR A 352 1.96 39.16 23.31
C THR A 352 3.06 38.15 22.97
N ILE A 353 3.72 38.33 21.84
CA ILE A 353 4.83 37.47 21.41
C ILE A 353 5.94 37.45 22.47
N HIS A 354 6.35 38.61 22.96
CA HIS A 354 7.41 38.73 23.95
C HIS A 354 7.02 38.06 25.28
N ASP A 355 5.81 38.35 25.79
CA ASP A 355 5.32 37.83 27.06
C ASP A 355 5.18 36.30 27.03
N VAL A 356 4.63 35.75 25.94
CA VAL A 356 4.47 34.30 25.75
C VAL A 356 5.83 33.62 25.60
N LEU A 357 6.72 34.12 24.75
CA LEU A 357 8.04 33.51 24.52
C LEU A 357 8.92 33.51 25.76
N ASN A 358 9.00 34.63 26.48
CA ASN A 358 9.81 34.70 27.70
C ASN A 358 9.29 33.74 28.77
N THR A 359 7.96 33.68 28.95
CA THR A 359 7.34 32.75 29.90
C THR A 359 7.57 31.30 29.49
N PHE A 360 7.46 31.02 28.19
CA PHE A 360 7.72 29.69 27.63
C PHE A 360 9.17 29.23 27.84
N VAL A 361 10.15 30.07 27.51
CA VAL A 361 11.57 29.74 27.73
C VAL A 361 11.85 29.50 29.21
N SER A 362 11.36 30.39 30.10
CA SER A 362 11.48 30.24 31.55
C SER A 362 10.85 28.93 32.07
N GLU A 363 9.64 28.57 31.63
CA GLU A 363 9.00 27.30 32.03
C GLU A 363 9.77 26.08 31.55
N MET A 364 10.32 26.12 30.33
CA MET A 364 11.10 25.02 29.77
C MET A 364 12.42 24.85 30.53
N GLU A 365 13.11 25.95 30.84
CA GLU A 365 14.34 25.95 31.65
C GLU A 365 14.10 25.40 33.06
N GLN A 366 12.98 25.78 33.71
CA GLN A 366 12.60 25.24 35.03
C GLN A 366 12.36 23.72 34.99
N ARG A 367 11.94 23.18 33.85
CA ARG A 367 11.79 21.74 33.62
C ARG A 367 13.10 21.05 33.20
N GLY A 368 14.20 21.80 33.14
CA GLY A 368 15.51 21.32 32.71
C GLY A 368 15.57 21.01 31.22
N LEU A 369 14.78 21.72 30.40
CA LEU A 369 14.76 21.63 28.94
C LEU A 369 15.33 22.91 28.33
N SER A 370 16.34 22.80 27.47
CA SER A 370 16.82 23.93 26.68
C SER A 370 15.91 24.16 25.47
N VAL A 371 15.65 25.42 25.12
CA VAL A 371 14.92 25.79 23.90
C VAL A 371 15.91 26.40 22.89
N PRO A 372 16.33 25.66 21.85
CA PRO A 372 17.26 26.17 20.83
C PRO A 372 16.71 27.42 20.12
N ASP A 373 17.60 28.26 19.58
CA ASP A 373 17.24 29.49 18.86
C ASP A 373 16.26 29.22 17.71
N GLY A 374 16.47 28.12 16.97
CA GLY A 374 15.57 27.72 15.89
C GLY A 374 14.16 27.37 16.38
N ALA A 375 14.04 26.72 17.54
CA ALA A 375 12.76 26.44 18.17
C ALA A 375 12.08 27.71 18.70
N GLN A 376 12.85 28.68 19.22
CA GLN A 376 12.32 29.98 19.65
C GLN A 376 11.77 30.80 18.47
N GLU A 377 12.49 30.83 17.33
CA GLU A 377 12.02 31.53 16.13
C GLU A 377 10.78 30.84 15.54
N SER A 378 10.74 29.50 15.54
CA SER A 378 9.54 28.75 15.15
C SER A 378 8.34 29.02 16.05
N ALA A 379 8.55 29.08 17.38
CA ALA A 379 7.51 29.46 18.35
C ALA A 379 7.01 30.89 18.14
N LYS A 380 7.90 31.84 17.88
CA LYS A 380 7.56 33.24 17.56
C LYS A 380 6.68 33.33 16.33
N GLN A 381 7.03 32.58 15.29
CA GLN A 381 6.30 32.52 14.03
C GLN A 381 4.87 32.00 14.20
N ILE A 382 4.68 30.91 14.94
CA ILE A 382 3.33 30.36 15.15
C ILE A 382 2.47 31.28 16.04
N ILE A 383 3.03 31.90 17.09
CA ILE A 383 2.31 32.88 17.93
C ILE A 383 1.82 34.06 17.09
N LYS A 384 2.68 34.57 16.19
CA LYS A 384 2.32 35.66 15.28
C LYS A 384 1.12 35.30 14.39
N LEU A 385 1.01 34.05 13.95
CA LEU A 385 -0.13 33.59 13.15
C LEU A 385 -1.39 33.40 13.99
N TRP A 386 -1.27 32.85 15.20
CA TRP A 386 -2.40 32.74 16.14
C TRP A 386 -2.99 34.10 16.52
N ASP A 387 -2.16 35.14 16.63
CA ASP A 387 -2.61 36.49 17.00
C ASP A 387 -3.28 37.23 15.82
N ARG A 388 -2.78 37.02 14.60
CA ARG A 388 -3.26 37.73 13.41
C ARG A 388 -4.51 37.13 12.77
N LEU A 389 -4.67 35.80 12.82
CA LEU A 389 -5.75 35.07 12.15
C LEU A 389 -5.91 35.46 10.66
N GLU A 390 -4.78 35.68 9.99
CA GLU A 390 -4.70 35.96 8.55
C GLU A 390 -4.89 34.64 7.78
N ASN A 391 -6.03 34.52 7.06
CA ASN A 391 -6.49 33.39 6.24
C ASN A 391 -7.52 32.45 6.91
N PRO A 392 -8.84 32.66 6.68
CA PRO A 392 -9.90 32.07 7.49
C PRO A 392 -10.21 30.59 7.24
N ASN A 393 -9.53 29.86 6.35
CA ASN A 393 -9.87 28.47 6.04
C ASN A 393 -8.71 27.54 5.65
N ASP A 394 -7.50 28.06 5.41
CA ASP A 394 -6.38 27.22 5.00
C ASP A 394 -5.68 26.65 6.25
N PRO A 395 -5.76 25.34 6.53
CA PRO A 395 -5.14 24.75 7.70
C PRO A 395 -3.61 24.86 7.64
N ILE A 396 -3.02 25.38 8.71
CA ILE A 396 -1.58 25.55 8.85
C ILE A 396 -1.04 24.49 9.80
N VAL A 397 -0.08 23.70 9.34
CA VAL A 397 0.62 22.68 10.11
C VAL A 397 1.93 23.25 10.66
N TRP A 398 2.15 23.09 11.96
CA TRP A 398 3.38 23.48 12.63
C TRP A 398 4.25 22.25 12.97
N PRO A 399 5.29 21.96 12.18
CA PRO A 399 6.12 20.76 12.30
C PRO A 399 7.21 20.89 13.37
N ALA A 400 6.89 21.48 14.52
CA ALA A 400 7.86 21.58 15.60
C ALA A 400 8.13 20.19 16.21
N GLN A 401 9.42 19.88 16.40
CA GLN A 401 9.90 18.56 16.81
C GLN A 401 9.15 18.02 18.04
N PRO A 402 8.94 16.68 18.14
CA PRO A 402 8.32 16.10 19.31
C PRO A 402 9.09 16.50 20.58
N GLY A 403 8.36 17.00 21.57
CA GLY A 403 8.95 17.41 22.84
C GLY A 403 9.47 18.84 22.93
N SER A 404 9.45 19.60 21.82
CA SER A 404 9.78 21.04 21.75
C SER A 404 8.89 21.97 22.60
N GLY A 405 7.87 21.44 23.29
CA GLY A 405 7.01 22.23 24.18
C GLY A 405 5.74 22.79 23.53
N LYS A 406 5.32 22.29 22.36
CA LYS A 406 4.10 22.75 21.64
C LYS A 406 2.86 22.91 22.53
N SER A 407 2.51 21.88 23.30
CA SER A 407 1.34 21.92 24.20
C SER A 407 1.52 22.93 25.34
N THR A 408 2.76 23.16 25.81
CA THR A 408 3.09 24.20 26.79
C THR A 408 2.92 25.58 26.17
N LEU A 409 3.50 25.82 25.00
CA LEU A 409 3.38 27.09 24.26
C LEU A 409 1.91 27.45 24.01
N ARG A 410 1.12 26.49 23.54
CA ARG A 410 -0.34 26.63 23.34
C ARG A 410 -1.03 27.07 24.63
N ASN A 411 -0.81 26.35 25.73
CA ASN A 411 -1.48 26.64 27.01
C ASN A 411 -1.11 28.03 27.53
N LEU A 412 0.17 28.43 27.43
CA LEU A 412 0.65 29.75 27.83
C LEU A 412 0.07 30.87 26.96
N TYR A 413 0.03 30.68 25.65
CA TYR A 413 -0.57 31.64 24.73
C TYR A 413 -2.04 31.90 25.08
N VAL A 414 -2.82 30.84 25.28
CA VAL A 414 -4.25 30.94 25.60
C VAL A 414 -4.47 31.61 26.96
N ASP A 415 -3.71 31.25 27.98
CA ASP A 415 -3.78 31.86 29.32
C ASP A 415 -3.48 33.37 29.27
N ILE A 416 -2.38 33.74 28.61
CA ILE A 416 -1.98 35.15 28.46
C ILE A 416 -3.04 35.93 27.66
N LYS A 417 -3.56 35.38 26.55
CA LYS A 417 -4.59 36.04 25.74
C LYS A 417 -5.91 36.23 26.48
N CYS A 418 -6.36 35.23 27.23
CA CYS A 418 -7.56 35.37 28.08
C CYS A 418 -7.43 36.48 29.14
N ASN A 419 -6.20 36.76 29.61
CA ASN A 419 -5.94 37.79 30.61
C ASN A 419 -5.85 39.21 30.02
N ILE A 420 -5.34 39.37 28.80
CA ILE A 420 -5.14 40.70 28.18
C ILE A 420 -6.30 41.13 27.28
N GLU A 421 -7.09 40.19 26.76
CA GLU A 421 -8.16 40.44 25.79
C GLU A 421 -9.46 39.75 26.23
N PRO A 422 -10.37 40.45 26.93
CA PRO A 422 -11.59 39.85 27.47
C PRO A 422 -12.55 39.26 26.43
N THR A 423 -12.48 39.73 25.18
CA THR A 423 -13.29 39.26 24.04
C THR A 423 -12.69 38.02 23.36
N PHE A 424 -11.46 37.65 23.69
CA PHE A 424 -10.76 36.51 23.09
C PHE A 424 -11.53 35.20 23.31
N GLY A 425 -11.53 34.35 22.30
CA GLY A 425 -12.07 33.00 22.39
C GLY A 425 -11.40 32.06 21.39
N CYS A 426 -11.22 30.80 21.80
CA CYS A 426 -10.59 29.78 20.95
C CYS A 426 -11.16 28.38 21.21
N ILE A 427 -10.91 27.49 20.26
CA ILE A 427 -11.25 26.08 20.32
C ILE A 427 -9.95 25.29 20.36
N LEU A 428 -9.81 24.43 21.36
CA LEU A 428 -8.69 23.51 21.52
C LEU A 428 -9.17 22.08 21.26
N VAL A 429 -8.51 21.36 20.39
CA VAL A 429 -8.77 19.94 20.10
C VAL A 429 -7.58 19.11 20.59
N VAL A 430 -7.86 18.09 21.38
CA VAL A 430 -6.85 17.18 21.96
C VAL A 430 -7.25 15.72 21.75
N GLU A 431 -6.33 14.77 21.94
CA GLU A 431 -6.66 13.34 21.80
C GLU A 431 -7.44 12.81 22.99
N ARG A 432 -7.00 13.13 24.22
CA ARG A 432 -7.49 12.49 25.44
C ARG A 432 -8.47 13.37 26.22
N LYS A 433 -9.41 12.71 26.91
CA LYS A 433 -10.32 13.40 27.83
C LYS A 433 -9.56 14.00 29.01
N GLU A 434 -8.57 13.28 29.54
CA GLU A 434 -7.77 13.72 30.68
C GLU A 434 -7.01 15.02 30.36
N ASP A 435 -6.36 15.09 29.20
CA ASP A 435 -5.66 16.29 28.74
C ASP A 435 -6.62 17.49 28.66
N ALA A 436 -7.84 17.28 28.15
CA ALA A 436 -8.84 18.34 28.06
C ALA A 436 -9.22 18.88 29.45
N GLU A 437 -9.30 18.01 30.46
CA GLU A 437 -9.56 18.41 31.83
C GLU A 437 -8.36 19.09 32.49
N GLU A 438 -7.15 18.60 32.26
CA GLU A 438 -5.92 19.22 32.77
C GLU A 438 -5.73 20.63 32.22
N ILE A 439 -5.96 20.83 30.92
CA ILE A 439 -5.92 22.16 30.29
C ILE A 439 -7.02 23.05 30.88
N ALA A 440 -8.25 22.54 31.05
CA ALA A 440 -9.33 23.31 31.67
C ALA A 440 -8.97 23.74 33.11
N LYS A 441 -8.37 22.84 33.91
CA LYS A 441 -7.89 23.15 35.27
C LYS A 441 -6.77 24.20 35.24
N PHE A 442 -5.83 24.08 34.30
CA PHE A 442 -4.74 25.04 34.09
C PHE A 442 -5.29 26.44 33.75
N LEU A 443 -6.21 26.55 32.80
CA LEU A 443 -6.77 27.85 32.38
C LEU A 443 -7.72 28.45 33.42
N ASN A 444 -8.40 27.62 34.21
CA ASN A 444 -9.38 28.07 35.20
C ASN A 444 -8.79 28.45 36.57
N ARG A 445 -7.45 28.54 36.71
CA ARG A 445 -6.79 28.81 38.00
C ARG A 445 -7.21 30.11 38.66
N PHE A 446 -7.46 31.15 37.87
CA PHE A 446 -7.75 32.50 38.36
C PHE A 446 -9.18 32.93 38.02
N GLU A 447 -9.59 32.71 36.77
CA GLU A 447 -10.94 33.00 36.27
C GLU A 447 -11.46 31.76 35.54
N LYS A 448 -12.76 31.46 35.65
CA LYS A 448 -13.36 30.30 34.98
C LYS A 448 -13.61 30.59 33.49
N VAL A 449 -12.55 30.59 32.69
CA VAL A 449 -12.56 30.95 31.27
C VAL A 449 -12.74 29.76 30.31
N ALA A 450 -12.50 28.53 30.77
CA ALA A 450 -12.43 27.34 29.92
C ALA A 450 -13.44 26.25 30.30
N TRP A 451 -13.98 25.55 29.30
CA TRP A 451 -14.88 24.40 29.47
C TRP A 451 -14.45 23.20 28.63
N SER A 452 -14.29 22.03 29.26
CA SER A 452 -14.04 20.78 28.54
C SER A 452 -15.35 20.16 28.03
N TYR A 453 -15.59 20.33 26.74
CA TYR A 453 -16.76 19.90 25.99
C TYR A 453 -16.65 18.42 25.61
N LEU A 454 -16.79 17.54 26.61
CA LEU A 454 -16.56 16.10 26.48
C LEU A 454 -17.85 15.28 26.39
N GLY A 455 -17.73 14.03 25.96
CA GLY A 455 -18.83 13.05 25.96
C GLY A 455 -19.15 12.51 27.35
N TRP A 456 -19.92 11.42 27.40
CA TRP A 456 -20.17 10.68 28.64
C TRP A 456 -18.86 10.09 29.21
N ASP A 457 -18.81 10.00 30.53
CA ASP A 457 -17.76 9.33 31.29
C ASP A 457 -18.39 8.71 32.54
N GLU A 458 -17.90 7.55 32.96
CA GLU A 458 -18.40 6.86 34.15
C GLU A 458 -18.23 7.75 35.39
N SER A 459 -17.07 8.42 35.50
CA SER A 459 -16.63 9.16 36.69
C SER A 459 -17.58 10.28 37.13
N TRP A 460 -18.38 10.85 36.23
CA TRP A 460 -19.34 11.91 36.50
C TRP A 460 -20.79 11.57 36.13
N CYS A 461 -21.08 10.30 35.88
CA CYS A 461 -22.44 9.87 35.55
C CYS A 461 -23.35 9.97 36.78
N LEU A 462 -24.20 10.99 36.83
CA LEU A 462 -25.18 11.17 37.92
C LEU A 462 -26.29 10.09 37.95
N ALA A 463 -26.38 9.25 36.92
CA ALA A 463 -27.25 8.09 36.89
C ALA A 463 -26.59 6.82 37.44
N GLY A 464 -25.28 6.87 37.78
CA GLY A 464 -24.54 5.74 38.36
C GLY A 464 -24.33 4.57 37.41
N LYS A 465 -24.30 4.82 36.10
CA LYS A 465 -24.08 3.80 35.08
C LYS A 465 -22.58 3.58 34.89
N SER A 466 -22.15 2.32 34.83
CA SER A 466 -20.75 1.92 34.60
C SER A 466 -20.40 1.80 33.12
N GLU A 467 -21.38 1.74 32.24
CA GLU A 467 -21.18 1.62 30.80
C GLU A 467 -22.11 2.56 30.02
N TYR A 468 -21.66 2.99 28.84
CA TYR A 468 -22.46 3.82 27.95
C TYR A 468 -23.42 2.96 27.13
N GLU A 469 -24.72 3.17 27.33
CA GLU A 469 -25.77 2.66 26.46
C GLU A 469 -26.19 3.76 25.47
N SER A 470 -26.47 3.38 24.22
CA SER A 470 -26.89 4.36 23.21
C SER A 470 -28.14 5.13 23.64
N ASP A 471 -28.14 6.43 23.35
CA ASP A 471 -29.22 7.37 23.67
C ASP A 471 -29.52 7.54 25.18
N MET A 472 -28.75 6.91 26.08
CA MET A 472 -28.99 6.97 27.52
C MET A 472 -28.91 8.39 28.09
N CYS A 473 -28.01 9.22 27.53
CA CYS A 473 -27.77 10.57 28.03
C CYS A 473 -28.89 11.52 27.60
N HIS A 474 -29.44 11.31 26.40
CA HIS A 474 -30.55 12.11 25.88
C HIS A 474 -31.84 11.82 26.67
N LYS A 475 -32.06 10.56 27.06
CA LYS A 475 -33.17 10.13 27.93
C LYS A 475 -32.91 10.33 29.42
N CYS A 476 -31.80 10.96 29.80
CA CYS A 476 -31.41 11.08 31.19
C CYS A 476 -32.30 12.11 31.92
N GLU A 477 -32.92 11.70 33.03
CA GLU A 477 -33.76 12.59 33.84
C GLU A 477 -32.94 13.51 34.78
N ARG A 478 -31.61 13.35 34.82
CA ARG A 478 -30.73 14.15 35.67
C ARG A 478 -30.47 15.51 35.01
N SER A 479 -31.33 16.50 35.26
CA SER A 479 -31.22 17.86 34.68
C SER A 479 -29.91 18.60 34.97
N SER A 480 -29.22 18.26 36.06
CA SER A 480 -27.88 18.76 36.40
C SER A 480 -26.74 18.00 35.74
N CYS A 481 -27.03 16.99 34.91
CA CYS A 481 -26.04 16.17 34.23
C CYS A 481 -25.15 17.05 33.34
N ARG A 482 -23.83 16.85 33.49
CA ARG A 482 -22.82 17.55 32.72
C ARG A 482 -23.03 17.38 31.21
N VAL A 483 -23.36 16.17 30.75
CA VAL A 483 -23.54 15.86 29.32
C VAL A 483 -24.75 16.62 28.74
N LEU A 484 -25.86 16.68 29.47
CA LEU A 484 -27.06 17.40 29.04
C LEU A 484 -26.85 18.92 28.99
N ARG A 485 -26.13 19.46 29.99
CA ARG A 485 -25.84 20.89 30.08
C ARG A 485 -24.65 21.31 29.22
N ASN A 486 -23.93 20.38 28.61
CA ASN A 486 -22.63 20.61 27.99
C ASN A 486 -22.67 21.73 26.93
N HIS A 487 -23.73 21.76 26.11
CA HIS A 487 -23.93 22.80 25.10
C HIS A 487 -24.23 24.17 25.70
N ALA A 488 -25.05 24.24 26.76
CA ALA A 488 -25.35 25.51 27.42
C ALA A 488 -24.15 26.06 28.20
N GLU A 489 -23.37 25.18 28.82
CA GLU A 489 -22.17 25.58 29.58
C GLU A 489 -21.07 26.08 28.66
N GLN A 490 -20.79 25.40 27.53
CA GLN A 490 -19.71 25.86 26.65
C GLN A 490 -19.95 27.28 26.13
N LEU A 491 -21.20 27.68 25.85
CA LEU A 491 -21.53 29.03 25.38
C LEU A 491 -21.15 30.13 26.37
N ARG A 492 -20.92 29.82 27.65
CA ARG A 492 -20.57 30.79 28.70
C ARG A 492 -19.07 30.93 28.94
N HIS A 493 -18.24 30.21 28.19
CA HIS A 493 -16.79 30.16 28.42
C HIS A 493 -16.04 30.61 27.18
N ARG A 494 -14.97 31.38 27.36
CA ARG A 494 -14.13 31.91 26.28
C ARG A 494 -13.45 30.79 25.48
N VAL A 495 -12.95 29.78 26.20
CA VAL A 495 -12.20 28.65 25.65
C VAL A 495 -13.01 27.36 25.73
N VAL A 496 -13.07 26.63 24.63
CA VAL A 496 -13.67 25.29 24.58
C VAL A 496 -12.61 24.27 24.24
N ILE A 497 -12.56 23.18 25.01
CA ILE A 497 -11.60 22.09 24.81
C ILE A 497 -12.39 20.82 24.50
N THR A 498 -12.11 20.17 23.38
CA THR A 498 -12.82 18.97 22.92
C THR A 498 -11.83 17.90 22.46
N THR A 499 -12.30 16.66 22.36
CA THR A 499 -11.51 15.55 21.82
C THR A 499 -11.58 15.49 20.29
N HIS A 500 -10.55 14.92 19.63
CA HIS A 500 -10.54 14.60 18.19
C HIS A 500 -11.81 13.90 17.72
N GLN A 501 -12.25 12.84 18.40
CA GLN A 501 -13.45 12.09 18.01
C GLN A 501 -14.71 12.98 17.94
N ARG A 502 -14.89 13.87 18.92
CA ARG A 502 -16.04 14.78 18.97
C ARG A 502 -15.90 15.91 17.95
N PHE A 503 -14.69 16.42 17.77
CA PHE A 503 -14.35 17.38 16.73
C PHE A 503 -14.69 16.85 15.33
N SER A 504 -14.20 15.66 14.96
CA SER A 504 -14.47 15.03 13.66
C SER A 504 -15.96 14.78 13.44
N ASN A 505 -16.71 14.42 14.49
CA ASN A 505 -18.16 14.27 14.40
C ASN A 505 -18.90 15.57 14.10
N LEU A 506 -18.48 16.69 14.70
CA LEU A 506 -19.07 18.02 14.44
C LEU A 506 -18.70 18.54 13.05
N ALA A 507 -17.42 18.43 12.68
CA ALA A 507 -16.92 18.87 11.39
C ALA A 507 -17.59 18.13 10.22
N ARG A 508 -17.76 16.81 10.34
CA ARG A 508 -18.47 15.98 9.34
C ARG A 508 -19.91 16.45 9.09
N ARG A 509 -20.57 16.96 10.13
CA ARG A 509 -21.96 17.46 10.04
C ARG A 509 -22.05 18.92 9.59
N GLY A 510 -20.92 19.59 9.33
CA GLY A 510 -20.89 21.04 9.07
C GLY A 510 -21.47 21.85 10.23
N ALA A 511 -21.28 21.34 11.46
CA ALA A 511 -21.86 21.91 12.68
C ALA A 511 -20.78 22.48 13.61
N LEU A 512 -19.53 22.55 13.17
CA LEU A 512 -18.40 22.91 14.02
C LEU A 512 -18.49 24.40 14.40
N GLY A 513 -18.59 25.28 13.40
CA GLY A 513 -18.68 26.73 13.65
C GLY A 513 -20.00 27.14 14.30
N SER A 514 -21.11 26.50 13.91
CA SER A 514 -22.43 26.80 14.51
C SER A 514 -22.53 26.36 15.97
N THR A 515 -21.84 25.27 16.36
CA THR A 515 -21.86 24.76 17.74
C THR A 515 -20.79 25.41 18.62
N LEU A 516 -19.55 25.51 18.14
CA LEU A 516 -18.38 25.89 18.95
C LEU A 516 -17.79 27.26 18.58
N GLY A 517 -18.23 27.88 17.49
CA GLY A 517 -17.60 29.08 16.95
C GLY A 517 -17.89 30.38 17.70
N HIS A 518 -18.64 30.38 18.80
CA HIS A 518 -18.94 31.60 19.56
C HIS A 518 -19.23 31.33 21.05
N TRP A 519 -19.09 32.37 21.86
CA TRP A 519 -19.50 32.42 23.26
C TRP A 519 -20.28 33.70 23.56
N ILE A 520 -20.95 33.73 24.70
CA ILE A 520 -21.77 34.83 25.18
C ILE A 520 -21.23 35.26 26.54
N ASP A 521 -20.94 36.54 26.70
CA ASP A 521 -20.44 37.09 27.95
C ASP A 521 -21.55 37.34 28.98
N THR A 522 -21.18 37.90 30.13
CA THR A 522 -22.12 38.19 31.22
C THR A 522 -23.12 39.30 30.86
N ASP A 523 -22.79 40.15 29.89
CA ASP A 523 -23.64 41.23 29.42
C ASP A 523 -24.59 40.76 28.29
N GLY A 524 -24.41 39.53 27.82
CA GLY A 524 -25.20 38.92 26.74
C GLY A 524 -24.65 39.18 25.35
N GLU A 525 -23.47 39.79 25.24
CA GLU A 525 -22.80 40.07 23.97
C GLU A 525 -22.14 38.80 23.42
N ARG A 526 -22.23 38.64 22.10
CA ARG A 526 -21.67 37.49 21.39
C ARG A 526 -20.25 37.80 20.92
N HIS A 527 -19.34 36.88 21.23
CA HIS A 527 -17.93 36.93 20.83
C HIS A 527 -17.57 35.67 20.02
N ASP A 528 -16.78 35.84 18.96
CA ASP A 528 -16.41 34.73 18.06
C ASP A 528 -15.17 33.98 18.55
N ARG A 529 -15.18 32.65 18.40
CA ARG A 529 -14.01 31.78 18.60
C ARG A 529 -13.40 31.42 17.25
N ARG A 530 -12.64 32.34 16.66
CA ARG A 530 -12.04 32.12 15.33
C ARG A 530 -10.81 31.22 15.33
N LEU A 531 -10.04 31.22 16.42
CA LEU A 531 -8.81 30.42 16.53
C LEU A 531 -9.15 28.97 16.87
N LEU A 532 -8.73 28.03 16.01
CA LEU A 532 -8.85 26.59 16.22
C LEU A 532 -7.44 25.98 16.29
N ILE A 533 -7.05 25.47 17.46
CA ILE A 533 -5.77 24.78 17.63
C ILE A 533 -6.03 23.29 17.84
N ILE A 534 -5.45 22.46 16.98
CA ILE A 534 -5.58 21.01 17.00
C ILE A 534 -4.24 20.41 17.40
N ASP A 535 -4.20 19.74 18.54
CA ASP A 535 -3.01 19.00 19.00
C ASP A 535 -2.96 17.65 18.27
N GLU A 536 -1.88 17.37 17.55
CA GLU A 536 -1.74 16.25 16.61
C GLU A 536 -2.73 16.27 15.42
N ALA A 537 -2.40 15.56 14.32
CA ALA A 537 -3.26 15.51 13.15
C ALA A 537 -4.62 14.85 13.46
N PRO A 538 -5.75 15.47 13.07
CA PRO A 538 -7.04 14.81 13.13
C PRO A 538 -7.12 13.67 12.11
N SER A 539 -8.05 12.74 12.30
CA SER A 539 -8.24 11.61 11.37
C SER A 539 -8.64 12.12 9.98
N MET A 540 -7.78 11.93 8.98
CA MET A 540 -8.02 12.34 7.58
C MET A 540 -8.88 11.32 6.82
N ALA A 541 -8.84 10.06 7.25
CA ALA A 541 -9.71 9.01 6.75
C ALA A 541 -10.19 8.15 7.91
N ASN A 542 -11.45 7.69 7.84
CA ASN A 542 -12.00 6.71 8.75
C ASN A 542 -12.28 5.43 7.98
N SER A 543 -11.71 4.31 8.44
CA SER A 543 -12.02 2.98 7.95
C SER A 543 -12.92 2.26 8.94
N TYR A 544 -14.03 1.72 8.46
CA TYR A 544 -14.91 0.88 9.25
C TYR A 544 -14.93 -0.52 8.65
N THR A 545 -14.53 -1.51 9.44
CA THR A 545 -14.51 -2.91 9.02
C THR A 545 -15.63 -3.66 9.73
N VAL A 546 -16.35 -4.46 8.95
CA VAL A 546 -17.40 -5.36 9.39
C VAL A 546 -17.03 -6.77 8.98
N THR A 547 -17.04 -7.69 9.93
CA THR A 547 -16.79 -9.12 9.71
C THR A 547 -18.10 -9.87 9.46
N ARG A 548 -18.00 -11.12 9.00
CA ARG A 548 -19.18 -12.00 8.94
C ARG A 548 -19.87 -12.14 10.30
N LYS A 549 -19.09 -12.24 11.38
CA LYS A 549 -19.61 -12.36 12.74
C LYS A 549 -20.45 -11.14 13.13
N ASP A 550 -19.97 -9.94 12.82
CA ASP A 550 -20.71 -8.70 13.10
C ASP A 550 -22.04 -8.65 12.33
N LEU A 551 -22.06 -9.12 11.08
CA LEU A 551 -23.30 -9.23 10.31
C LEU A 551 -24.27 -10.27 10.90
N GLN A 552 -23.78 -11.38 11.45
CA GLN A 552 -24.61 -12.35 12.14
C GLN A 552 -25.22 -11.77 13.43
N GLU A 553 -24.45 -11.01 14.20
CA GLU A 553 -24.94 -10.28 15.37
C GLU A 553 -25.99 -9.22 14.98
N LEU A 554 -25.76 -8.51 13.88
CA LEU A 554 -26.71 -7.57 13.31
C LEU A 554 -28.02 -8.27 12.92
N LYS A 555 -27.94 -9.46 12.29
CA LYS A 555 -29.12 -10.26 11.95
C LYS A 555 -29.97 -10.53 13.18
N THR A 556 -29.37 -11.02 14.27
CA THR A 556 -30.09 -11.30 15.51
C THR A 556 -30.70 -10.03 16.10
N THR A 557 -29.96 -8.93 16.11
CA THR A 557 -30.41 -7.64 16.65
C THR A 557 -31.62 -7.09 15.88
N VAL A 558 -31.55 -7.09 14.54
CA VAL A 558 -32.65 -6.60 13.70
C VAL A 558 -33.87 -7.50 13.84
N GLN A 559 -33.70 -8.83 13.88
CA GLN A 559 -34.82 -9.77 14.08
C GLN A 559 -35.57 -9.51 15.39
N GLN A 560 -34.85 -9.23 16.48
CA GLN A 560 -35.49 -8.85 17.76
C GLN A 560 -36.26 -7.53 17.64
N HIS A 561 -35.71 -6.56 16.91
CA HIS A 561 -36.33 -5.25 16.69
C HIS A 561 -37.57 -5.34 15.79
N THR A 562 -37.55 -6.19 14.77
CA THR A 562 -38.64 -6.37 13.81
C THR A 562 -39.63 -7.47 14.19
N ALA A 563 -39.47 -8.14 15.33
CA ALA A 563 -40.28 -9.31 15.73
C ALA A 563 -41.80 -9.05 15.74
N GLN A 564 -42.23 -7.79 15.92
CA GLN A 564 -43.64 -7.39 15.90
C GLN A 564 -44.15 -6.99 14.50
N PHE A 565 -43.28 -6.99 13.48
CA PHE A 565 -43.55 -6.52 12.13
C PHE A 565 -43.08 -7.53 11.07
N PRO A 566 -43.84 -8.62 10.83
CA PRO A 566 -43.42 -9.72 9.95
C PRO A 566 -43.04 -9.28 8.53
N SER A 567 -43.68 -8.23 7.98
CA SER A 567 -43.33 -7.69 6.67
C SER A 567 -41.93 -7.07 6.64
N LEU A 568 -41.55 -6.33 7.69
CA LEU A 568 -40.23 -5.72 7.80
C LEU A 568 -39.14 -6.76 8.06
N GLU A 569 -39.45 -7.80 8.85
CA GLU A 569 -38.53 -8.92 9.06
C GLU A 569 -38.23 -9.67 7.76
N ASN A 570 -39.24 -9.90 6.91
CA ASN A 570 -39.05 -10.54 5.60
C ASN A 570 -38.21 -9.66 4.65
N GLU A 571 -38.45 -8.34 4.62
CA GLU A 571 -37.64 -7.38 3.85
C GLU A 571 -36.17 -7.42 4.32
N TRP A 572 -35.92 -7.42 5.64
CA TRP A 572 -34.58 -7.57 6.22
C TRP A 572 -33.91 -8.87 5.83
N LEU A 573 -34.57 -10.01 6.04
CA LEU A 573 -33.99 -11.32 5.76
C LEU A 573 -33.65 -11.49 4.28
N SER A 574 -34.45 -10.92 3.37
CA SER A 574 -34.13 -10.89 1.94
C SER A 574 -32.84 -10.11 1.70
N LEU A 575 -32.77 -8.85 2.15
CA LEU A 575 -31.61 -7.98 1.97
C LEU A 575 -30.34 -8.58 2.60
N TYR A 576 -30.45 -9.13 3.80
CA TYR A 576 -29.35 -9.80 4.48
C TYR A 576 -28.83 -10.99 3.67
N ASN A 577 -29.72 -11.86 3.19
CA ASN A 577 -29.32 -13.02 2.40
C ASN A 577 -28.72 -12.64 1.05
N ASP A 578 -29.24 -11.59 0.41
CA ASP A 578 -28.66 -11.03 -0.82
C ASP A 578 -27.25 -10.48 -0.58
N ALA A 579 -27.06 -9.73 0.51
CA ALA A 579 -25.76 -9.19 0.90
C ALA A 579 -24.74 -10.31 1.20
N ILE A 580 -25.12 -11.33 1.99
CA ILE A 580 -24.23 -12.45 2.28
C ILE A 580 -23.87 -13.22 1.02
N ARG A 581 -24.83 -13.52 0.14
CA ARG A 581 -24.55 -14.20 -1.14
C ARG A 581 -23.57 -13.42 -2.00
N PHE A 582 -23.79 -12.11 -2.12
CA PHE A 582 -22.89 -11.24 -2.88
C PHE A 582 -21.47 -11.27 -2.30
N LEU A 583 -21.32 -11.19 -0.98
CA LEU A 583 -20.02 -11.20 -0.32
C LEU A 583 -19.33 -12.57 -0.42
N ASP A 584 -20.09 -13.67 -0.35
CA ASP A 584 -19.58 -15.04 -0.53
C ASP A 584 -19.07 -15.29 -1.96
N ASP A 585 -19.64 -14.63 -2.97
CA ASP A 585 -19.21 -14.75 -4.37
C ASP A 585 -17.88 -14.00 -4.66
N VAL A 586 -17.40 -13.15 -3.75
CA VAL A 586 -16.14 -12.42 -3.94
C VAL A 586 -14.95 -13.34 -3.67
N THR A 587 -14.32 -13.79 -4.74
CA THR A 587 -13.05 -14.52 -4.69
C THR A 587 -11.90 -13.53 -4.90
N ASN A 588 -11.00 -13.40 -3.93
CA ASN A 588 -9.94 -12.39 -3.79
C ASN A 588 -10.35 -10.98 -3.32
N THR A 589 -9.43 -10.33 -2.61
CA THR A 589 -9.56 -8.92 -2.19
C THR A 589 -9.74 -8.01 -3.40
N ARG A 590 -10.83 -7.23 -3.43
CA ARG A 590 -11.09 -6.25 -4.50
C ARG A 590 -11.88 -5.04 -3.99
N PHE A 591 -11.77 -3.94 -4.73
CA PHE A 591 -12.69 -2.82 -4.60
C PHE A 591 -14.02 -3.18 -5.28
N VAL A 592 -15.12 -2.96 -4.57
CA VAL A 592 -16.49 -3.15 -5.03
C VAL A 592 -17.12 -1.77 -5.15
N THR A 593 -17.70 -1.47 -6.30
CA THR A 593 -18.41 -0.20 -6.55
C THR A 593 -19.92 -0.35 -6.32
N GLU A 594 -20.64 0.76 -6.19
CA GLU A 594 -22.11 0.76 -6.20
C GLU A 594 -22.70 0.03 -7.43
N ASN A 595 -22.04 0.10 -8.59
CA ASN A 595 -22.47 -0.56 -9.82
C ASN A 595 -22.29 -2.09 -9.79
N ASP A 596 -21.36 -2.59 -8.96
CA ASP A 596 -21.19 -4.02 -8.75
C ASP A 596 -22.29 -4.59 -7.84
N ILE A 597 -22.85 -3.76 -6.96
CA ILE A 597 -23.83 -4.14 -5.94
C ILE A 597 -25.24 -4.05 -6.52
N LYS A 598 -25.78 -5.20 -6.93
CA LYS A 598 -27.15 -5.29 -7.47
C LYS A 598 -28.19 -5.58 -6.39
N ILE A 599 -28.06 -4.95 -5.23
CA ILE A 599 -28.92 -5.17 -4.06
C ILE A 599 -29.70 -3.88 -3.81
N GLN A 600 -31.02 -3.95 -3.84
CA GLN A 600 -31.87 -2.80 -3.55
C GLN A 600 -32.21 -2.74 -2.07
N ILE A 601 -32.09 -1.53 -1.49
CA ILE A 601 -32.44 -1.28 -0.09
C ILE A 601 -33.90 -0.86 0.00
N PRO A 602 -34.78 -1.60 0.71
CA PRO A 602 -36.17 -1.19 0.90
C PRO A 602 -36.27 0.09 1.75
N ARG A 603 -36.87 1.17 1.21
CA ARG A 603 -37.05 2.45 1.94
C ARG A 603 -37.77 2.32 3.29
N ARG A 604 -38.69 1.36 3.41
CA ARG A 604 -39.42 1.10 4.67
C ARG A 604 -38.48 0.56 5.74
N LEU A 605 -37.60 -0.35 5.33
CA LEU A 605 -36.57 -0.94 6.18
C LEU A 605 -35.54 0.10 6.61
N GLU A 606 -35.02 0.89 5.66
CA GLU A 606 -34.07 1.97 5.93
C GLU A 606 -34.60 2.95 7.00
N LYS A 607 -35.85 3.39 6.84
CA LYS A 607 -36.50 4.28 7.81
C LYS A 607 -36.74 3.61 9.16
N ALA A 608 -37.11 2.34 9.18
CA ALA A 608 -37.41 1.59 10.41
C ALA A 608 -36.16 1.28 11.23
N LEU A 609 -35.01 1.09 10.56
CA LEU A 609 -33.74 0.74 11.20
C LEU A 609 -32.83 1.96 11.41
N GLY A 610 -33.22 3.15 10.95
CA GLY A 610 -32.42 4.38 11.04
C GLY A 610 -32.13 4.85 12.47
N ASP A 611 -32.90 4.41 13.46
CA ASP A 611 -32.72 4.76 14.88
C ASP A 611 -31.96 3.68 15.69
N LEU A 612 -31.49 2.60 15.04
CA LEU A 612 -30.71 1.57 15.73
C LEU A 612 -29.34 2.14 16.19
N PRO A 613 -28.91 1.87 17.44
CA PRO A 613 -27.57 2.20 17.91
C PRO A 613 -26.45 1.73 16.97
N GLU A 614 -25.65 2.64 16.40
CA GLU A 614 -24.74 2.30 15.29
C GLU A 614 -23.45 1.58 15.69
N HIS A 615 -23.12 0.51 14.94
CA HIS A 615 -22.00 0.59 14.01
C HIS A 615 -22.24 -0.28 12.75
N THR A 616 -22.68 -1.53 12.91
CA THR A 616 -22.72 -2.50 11.79
C THR A 616 -23.76 -2.20 10.71
N TRP A 617 -24.99 -1.81 11.07
CA TRP A 617 -26.06 -1.51 10.08
C TRP A 617 -25.66 -0.36 9.14
N HIS A 618 -25.09 0.71 9.69
CA HIS A 618 -24.73 1.90 8.91
C HIS A 618 -23.51 1.65 8.03
N ILE A 619 -22.57 0.82 8.47
CA ILE A 619 -21.46 0.39 7.63
C ILE A 619 -21.96 -0.50 6.48
N LEU A 620 -22.88 -1.43 6.75
CA LEU A 620 -23.49 -2.26 5.72
C LEU A 620 -24.29 -1.41 4.71
N LEU A 621 -25.15 -0.52 5.19
CA LEU A 621 -25.94 0.38 4.33
C LEU A 621 -25.01 1.18 3.43
N ARG A 622 -23.97 1.78 4.00
CA ARG A 622 -23.00 2.57 3.26
C ARG A 622 -22.23 1.74 2.23
N PHE A 623 -21.85 0.52 2.58
CA PHE A 623 -21.25 -0.40 1.62
C PHE A 623 -22.20 -0.68 0.46
N LEU A 624 -23.47 -0.94 0.74
CA LEU A 624 -24.47 -1.22 -0.30
C LEU A 624 -24.73 -0.01 -1.20
N GLU A 625 -24.65 1.21 -0.66
CA GLU A 625 -24.90 2.46 -1.40
C GLU A 625 -23.68 2.95 -2.19
N HIS A 626 -22.48 2.80 -1.65
CA HIS A 626 -21.27 3.45 -2.18
C HIS A 626 -20.12 2.48 -2.48
N GLY A 627 -20.29 1.20 -2.18
CA GLY A 627 -19.24 0.21 -2.30
C GLY A 627 -18.22 0.26 -1.17
N GLY A 628 -17.10 -0.44 -1.37
CA GLY A 628 -16.02 -0.57 -0.40
C GLY A 628 -15.06 -1.69 -0.78
N ILE A 629 -14.17 -2.04 0.15
CA ILE A 629 -13.21 -3.11 -0.04
C ILE A 629 -13.79 -4.38 0.56
N VAL A 630 -13.83 -5.46 -0.21
CA VAL A 630 -14.17 -6.79 0.29
C VAL A 630 -12.89 -7.60 0.31
N HIS A 631 -12.52 -8.10 1.48
CA HIS A 631 -11.43 -9.05 1.67
C HIS A 631 -11.97 -10.45 1.78
N GLU A 632 -11.28 -11.39 1.16
CA GLU A 632 -11.46 -12.81 1.43
C GLU A 632 -10.72 -13.14 2.74
N ASP A 633 -11.47 -13.54 3.75
CA ASP A 633 -10.93 -13.98 5.04
C ASP A 633 -10.95 -15.51 5.09
N ARG A 634 -9.81 -16.13 5.44
CA ARG A 634 -9.73 -17.61 5.47
C ARG A 634 -10.46 -18.23 6.66
N ASP A 635 -10.62 -17.47 7.74
CA ASP A 635 -11.24 -17.92 8.98
C ASP A 635 -12.72 -17.48 9.03
N ASP A 636 -13.03 -16.25 8.61
CA ASP A 636 -14.38 -15.66 8.65
C ASP A 636 -15.11 -15.60 7.28
N GLY A 637 -14.47 -16.06 6.21
CA GLY A 637 -14.97 -16.05 4.83
C GLY A 637 -14.80 -14.69 4.14
N PHE A 638 -15.23 -13.60 4.77
CA PHE A 638 -14.99 -12.24 4.26
C PHE A 638 -14.91 -11.19 5.38
N THR A 639 -14.25 -10.08 5.07
CA THR A 639 -14.42 -8.81 5.78
C THR A 639 -14.75 -7.70 4.79
N VAL A 640 -15.63 -6.79 5.19
CA VAL A 640 -16.03 -5.62 4.42
C VAL A 640 -15.46 -4.39 5.09
N THR A 641 -14.67 -3.60 4.37
CA THR A 641 -14.12 -2.35 4.86
C THR A 641 -14.63 -1.19 4.01
N VAL A 642 -15.29 -0.23 4.65
CA VAL A 642 -15.72 1.03 4.04
C VAL A 642 -14.83 2.15 4.54
N ALA A 643 -14.28 2.93 3.60
CA ALA A 643 -13.37 4.02 3.90
C ALA A 643 -14.00 5.35 3.52
N ASN A 644 -13.83 6.36 4.38
CA ASN A 644 -14.32 7.70 4.13
C ASN A 644 -13.20 8.69 4.28
N SER A 645 -12.94 9.48 3.24
CA SER A 645 -12.20 10.71 3.41
C SER A 645 -13.00 11.66 4.31
N VAL A 646 -12.29 12.31 5.23
CA VAL A 646 -12.87 13.33 6.10
C VAL A 646 -12.48 14.68 5.52
N ALA A 647 -13.33 15.21 4.64
CA ALA A 647 -13.22 16.60 4.22
C ALA A 647 -13.73 17.50 5.36
N TYR A 648 -12.80 18.15 6.06
CA TYR A 648 -13.14 19.06 7.15
C TYR A 648 -13.71 20.37 6.60
N LYS A 649 -14.95 20.68 6.94
CA LYS A 649 -15.50 22.03 6.76
C LYS A 649 -15.11 22.88 7.97
N TRP A 650 -14.25 23.87 7.74
CA TRP A 650 -13.69 24.70 8.80
C TRP A 650 -14.64 25.80 9.31
N ASP A 651 -15.80 26.02 8.67
CA ASP A 651 -16.87 26.92 9.14
C ASP A 651 -16.39 28.34 9.59
N ASN A 652 -15.46 28.96 8.84
CA ASN A 652 -14.80 30.25 9.15
C ASN A 652 -13.85 30.25 10.36
N LEU A 653 -13.41 29.07 10.81
CA LEU A 653 -12.36 28.90 11.81
C LEU A 653 -10.99 28.88 11.15
N CYS A 654 -9.98 29.42 11.83
CA CYS A 654 -8.58 29.41 11.40
C CYS A 654 -7.88 28.20 12.02
N PRO A 655 -7.64 27.10 11.28
CA PRO A 655 -7.14 25.85 11.83
C PRO A 655 -5.60 25.85 11.90
N PHE A 656 -5.06 25.56 13.08
CA PHE A 656 -3.63 25.34 13.30
C PHE A 656 -3.40 23.95 13.89
N ILE A 657 -2.60 23.13 13.22
CA ILE A 657 -2.36 21.73 13.59
C ILE A 657 -0.93 21.59 14.12
N LEU A 658 -0.80 21.13 15.37
CA LEU A 658 0.49 21.00 16.07
C LEU A 658 1.13 19.62 15.83
N ASP A 659 1.27 19.19 14.57
CA ASP A 659 1.80 17.87 14.22
C ASP A 659 3.31 17.94 13.97
N ALA A 660 4.09 17.27 14.82
CA ALA A 660 5.55 17.25 14.74
C ALA A 660 6.08 16.63 13.44
N THR A 661 5.34 15.65 12.95
CA THR A 661 5.67 14.85 11.78
C THR A 661 5.04 15.40 10.51
N GLY A 662 4.25 16.47 10.61
CA GLY A 662 3.40 16.95 9.53
C GLY A 662 4.13 17.27 8.23
N ALA A 663 5.35 17.80 8.29
CA ALA A 663 6.17 18.08 7.10
C ALA A 663 6.50 16.82 6.29
N LYS A 664 6.56 15.65 6.94
CA LYS A 664 6.94 14.34 6.36
C LYS A 664 5.74 13.38 6.25
N ASP A 665 4.57 13.83 6.68
CA ASP A 665 3.38 13.01 6.82
C ASP A 665 2.58 13.00 5.53
N LEU A 666 2.58 11.83 4.90
CA LEU A 666 1.86 11.62 3.66
C LEU A 666 0.35 11.74 3.82
N ARG A 667 -0.23 11.80 5.02
CA ARG A 667 -1.69 11.97 5.24
C ARG A 667 -2.20 13.33 4.78
N TYR A 668 -1.38 14.37 4.82
CA TYR A 668 -1.75 15.69 4.33
C TYR A 668 -1.81 15.72 2.80
N ASP A 669 -2.67 16.56 2.25
CA ASP A 669 -2.82 16.80 0.81
C ASP A 669 -2.53 18.27 0.46
N GLY A 670 -2.90 18.69 -0.75
CA GLY A 670 -2.64 20.04 -1.26
C GLY A 670 -3.44 21.16 -0.56
N GLU A 671 -4.39 20.83 0.32
CA GLU A 671 -5.18 21.84 1.05
C GLU A 671 -4.47 22.36 2.31
N TYR A 672 -3.39 21.71 2.73
CA TYR A 672 -2.64 22.07 3.94
C TYR A 672 -1.36 22.83 3.58
N SER A 673 -1.02 23.82 4.41
CA SER A 673 0.27 24.50 4.33
C SER A 673 1.11 24.21 5.57
N CYS A 674 2.43 24.11 5.41
CA CYS A 674 3.35 23.81 6.51
C CYS A 674 4.25 25.01 6.82
N LEU A 675 4.49 25.27 8.10
CA LEU A 675 5.59 26.14 8.50
C LEU A 675 6.95 25.47 8.22
N PRO A 676 8.03 26.24 8.00
CA PRO A 676 9.35 25.68 7.78
C PRO A 676 9.81 24.80 8.96
N GLU A 677 10.31 23.59 8.68
CA GLU A 677 10.93 22.74 9.71
C GLU A 677 12.31 23.32 10.07
N VAL A 678 12.51 23.66 11.35
CA VAL A 678 13.80 24.15 11.85
C VAL A 678 14.54 22.98 12.50
N THR A 679 15.68 22.60 11.94
CA THR A 679 16.50 21.47 12.42
C THR A 679 17.89 21.96 12.84
N ASP A 680 18.16 21.94 14.15
CA ASP A 680 19.39 22.52 14.70
C ASP A 680 20.52 21.49 14.94
N SER A 681 20.26 20.16 14.90
CA SER A 681 21.28 19.09 14.93
C SER A 681 20.67 17.69 14.84
N TYR A 682 21.52 16.66 14.67
CA TYR A 682 21.10 15.26 14.76
C TYR A 682 20.70 14.89 16.19
N PRO A 683 19.56 14.21 16.40
CA PRO A 683 19.17 13.75 17.72
C PRO A 683 20.15 12.66 18.19
N PRO A 684 20.50 12.61 19.50
CA PRO A 684 21.44 11.62 20.04
C PRO A 684 20.74 10.26 20.20
N ILE A 685 20.41 9.60 19.10
CA ILE A 685 19.68 8.32 19.08
C ILE A 685 20.56 7.25 18.41
N SER A 686 20.73 6.12 19.09
CA SER A 686 21.34 4.90 18.54
C SER A 686 20.24 3.90 18.23
N LEU A 687 20.09 3.48 16.96
CA LEU A 687 19.03 2.54 16.56
C LEU A 687 19.60 1.15 16.28
N HIS A 688 19.30 0.20 17.17
CA HIS A 688 19.70 -1.20 17.13
C HIS A 688 18.53 -2.09 16.67
N VAL A 689 18.72 -2.89 15.64
CA VAL A 689 17.64 -3.66 15.00
C VAL A 689 18.00 -5.13 14.89
N CYS A 690 17.14 -5.98 15.44
CA CYS A 690 17.21 -7.41 15.21
C CYS A 690 16.30 -7.80 14.02
N SER A 691 16.91 -8.12 12.87
CA SER A 691 16.19 -8.44 11.62
C SER A 691 15.71 -9.88 11.48
N ASP A 692 15.95 -10.76 12.45
CA ASP A 692 15.56 -12.18 12.37
C ASP A 692 14.09 -12.40 12.75
N PHE A 693 13.56 -11.53 13.59
CA PHE A 693 12.21 -11.59 14.13
C PHE A 693 11.51 -10.25 13.92
N GLY A 694 10.19 -10.29 13.72
CA GLY A 694 9.37 -9.09 13.60
C GLY A 694 8.36 -8.91 14.71
N PHE A 695 8.09 -9.96 15.51
CA PHE A 695 7.09 -10.00 16.61
C PHE A 695 5.74 -9.28 16.38
N GLY A 696 5.36 -9.06 15.12
CA GLY A 696 4.12 -8.37 14.76
C GLY A 696 2.88 -9.22 14.99
N LYS A 697 1.70 -8.64 14.73
CA LYS A 697 0.39 -9.25 15.03
C LYS A 697 0.25 -10.69 14.53
N ARG A 698 0.58 -10.94 13.26
CA ARG A 698 0.52 -12.26 12.64
C ARG A 698 1.51 -13.27 13.23
N TYR A 699 2.66 -12.82 13.73
CA TYR A 699 3.64 -13.71 14.35
C TYR A 699 3.13 -14.15 15.72
N MET A 700 2.69 -13.19 16.54
CA MET A 700 2.20 -13.46 17.90
C MET A 700 0.91 -14.31 17.88
N SER A 701 -0.01 -14.06 16.95
CA SER A 701 -1.25 -14.84 16.84
C SER A 701 -1.01 -16.30 16.42
N ARG A 702 0.03 -16.58 15.63
CA ARG A 702 0.42 -17.95 15.22
C ARG A 702 1.29 -18.66 16.25
N ASN A 703 1.92 -17.92 17.15
CA ASN A 703 2.85 -18.44 18.16
C ASN A 703 2.41 -17.92 19.53
N THR A 704 1.25 -18.41 19.99
CA THR A 704 0.69 -18.09 21.31
C THR A 704 1.41 -18.79 22.47
N ASP A 705 2.53 -19.46 22.17
CA ASP A 705 3.31 -20.21 23.14
C ASP A 705 3.95 -19.27 24.16
N ARG A 706 3.79 -19.60 25.44
CA ARG A 706 4.36 -18.84 26.57
C ARG A 706 5.87 -18.64 26.43
N LYS A 707 6.55 -19.57 25.76
CA LYS A 707 7.99 -19.51 25.45
C LYS A 707 8.39 -18.23 24.70
N VAL A 708 7.55 -17.70 23.81
CA VAL A 708 7.85 -16.46 23.06
C VAL A 708 7.90 -15.27 24.01
N LEU A 709 6.89 -15.14 24.88
CA LEU A 709 6.82 -14.07 25.88
C LEU A 709 7.96 -14.15 26.88
N GLU A 710 8.31 -15.35 27.34
CA GLU A 710 9.43 -15.58 28.25
C GLU A 710 10.78 -15.18 27.63
N VAL A 711 10.99 -15.51 26.35
CA VAL A 711 12.18 -15.07 25.61
C VAL A 711 12.22 -13.54 25.46
N GLN A 712 11.10 -12.92 25.09
CA GLN A 712 11.01 -11.46 24.95
C GLN A 712 11.25 -10.74 26.28
N ALA A 713 10.70 -11.27 27.38
CA ALA A 713 10.97 -10.77 28.72
C ALA A 713 12.44 -10.92 29.11
N SER A 714 13.09 -12.04 28.75
CA SER A 714 14.53 -12.22 29.02
C SER A 714 15.38 -11.17 28.30
N VAL A 715 15.04 -10.80 27.06
CA VAL A 715 15.73 -9.71 26.35
C VAL A 715 15.61 -8.40 27.13
N ALA A 716 14.39 -8.08 27.60
CA ALA A 716 14.15 -6.88 28.38
C ALA A 716 14.95 -6.85 29.70
N GLN A 717 15.08 -8.00 30.37
CA GLN A 717 15.89 -8.15 31.60
C GLN A 717 17.37 -7.91 31.33
N THR A 718 17.93 -8.44 30.24
CA THR A 718 19.31 -8.19 29.84
C THR A 718 19.56 -6.71 29.55
N LEU A 719 18.65 -6.05 28.83
CA LEU A 719 18.75 -4.61 28.59
C LEU A 719 18.63 -3.79 29.89
N ALA A 720 17.76 -4.18 30.82
CA ALA A 720 17.63 -3.54 32.12
C ALA A 720 18.88 -3.68 33.01
N ALA A 721 19.74 -4.68 32.75
CA ALA A 721 21.04 -4.80 33.40
C ALA A 721 22.10 -3.86 32.78
N LYS A 722 21.96 -3.51 31.50
CA LYS A 722 22.88 -2.63 30.75
C LYS A 722 22.56 -1.14 30.93
N HIS A 723 21.27 -0.81 31.02
CA HIS A 723 20.74 0.56 31.03
C HIS A 723 20.22 0.97 32.40
N ASP A 724 20.10 2.26 32.67
CA ASP A 724 19.53 2.77 33.91
C ASP A 724 18.04 2.44 34.00
N LYS A 725 17.28 2.71 32.94
CA LYS A 725 15.84 2.48 32.87
C LYS A 725 15.35 2.25 31.43
N VAL A 726 14.69 1.11 31.20
CA VAL A 726 14.24 0.69 29.87
C VAL A 726 12.72 0.83 29.71
N LEU A 727 12.29 1.51 28.65
CA LEU A 727 10.90 1.48 28.20
C LEU A 727 10.67 0.26 27.31
N VAL A 728 9.77 -0.64 27.69
CA VAL A 728 9.43 -1.83 26.91
C VAL A 728 8.05 -1.64 26.28
N ILE A 729 8.01 -1.61 24.95
CA ILE A 729 6.80 -1.42 24.15
C ILE A 729 6.30 -2.78 23.66
N VAL A 730 5.11 -3.15 24.12
CA VAL A 730 4.50 -4.47 23.89
C VAL A 730 3.19 -4.35 23.13
N ARG A 731 2.62 -5.49 22.73
CA ARG A 731 1.25 -5.51 22.18
C ARG A 731 0.25 -5.54 23.33
N LYS A 732 -0.81 -4.74 23.22
CA LYS A 732 -1.86 -4.56 24.24
C LYS A 732 -2.40 -5.88 24.79
N ASP A 733 -2.66 -6.84 23.90
CA ASP A 733 -3.21 -8.17 24.25
C ASP A 733 -2.36 -8.95 25.27
N TYR A 734 -1.06 -8.65 25.36
CA TYR A 734 -0.10 -9.37 26.22
C TYR A 734 0.50 -8.49 27.33
N GLU A 735 0.04 -7.24 27.48
CA GLU A 735 0.60 -6.28 28.45
C GLU A 735 0.59 -6.84 29.88
N SER A 736 -0.52 -7.47 30.28
CA SER A 736 -0.67 -8.12 31.59
C SER A 736 0.32 -9.28 31.80
N ASP A 737 0.71 -10.00 30.75
CA ASP A 737 1.72 -11.06 30.84
C ASP A 737 3.11 -10.49 31.11
N TYR A 738 3.48 -9.40 30.44
CA TYR A 738 4.75 -8.73 30.67
C TYR A 738 4.84 -8.11 32.05
N HIS A 739 3.75 -7.54 32.59
CA HIS A 739 3.71 -7.09 33.97
C HIS A 739 4.01 -8.22 34.97
N ARG A 740 3.56 -9.45 34.69
CA ARG A 740 3.89 -10.62 35.53
C ARG A 740 5.33 -11.08 35.34
N LEU A 741 5.81 -11.17 34.10
CA LEU A 741 7.15 -11.69 33.78
C LEU A 741 8.28 -10.74 34.23
N LEU A 742 8.03 -9.43 34.21
CA LEU A 742 9.00 -8.37 34.55
C LEU A 742 8.72 -7.71 35.91
N ALA A 743 7.97 -8.40 36.78
CA ALA A 743 7.49 -7.84 38.05
C ALA A 743 8.64 -7.34 38.95
N LYS A 744 9.80 -8.01 38.91
CA LYS A 744 10.99 -7.63 39.69
C LYS A 744 11.64 -6.37 39.16
N GLU A 745 11.77 -6.24 37.85
CA GLU A 745 12.38 -5.08 37.20
C GLU A 745 11.48 -3.85 37.32
N LEU A 746 10.16 -4.05 37.25
CA LEU A 746 9.14 -3.04 37.52
C LEU A 746 9.22 -2.52 38.97
N SER A 747 9.28 -3.43 39.95
CA SER A 747 9.35 -3.03 41.37
C SER A 747 10.64 -2.29 41.73
N ASN A 748 11.72 -2.59 41.01
CA ASN A 748 13.01 -1.90 41.14
C ASN A 748 13.11 -0.62 40.28
N ASN A 749 12.04 -0.22 39.59
CA ASN A 749 12.00 0.94 38.68
C ASN A 749 13.06 0.89 37.55
N LYS A 750 13.47 -0.31 37.14
CA LYS A 750 14.42 -0.53 36.02
C LYS A 750 13.73 -0.65 34.67
N ILE A 751 12.44 -1.01 34.67
CA ILE A 751 11.63 -1.15 33.46
C ILE A 751 10.34 -0.35 33.63
N GLN A 752 9.88 0.28 32.55
CA GLN A 752 8.50 0.71 32.36
C GLN A 752 7.90 -0.05 31.17
N ILE A 753 6.61 -0.38 31.25
CA ILE A 753 5.89 -1.06 30.17
C ILE A 753 4.87 -0.09 29.59
N ALA A 754 4.79 -0.05 28.27
CA ALA A 754 3.73 0.59 27.53
C ALA A 754 3.28 -0.34 26.39
N HIS A 755 2.13 -0.07 25.80
CA HIS A 755 1.70 -0.79 24.60
C HIS A 755 1.65 0.11 23.38
N PHE A 756 1.83 -0.47 22.19
CA PHE A 756 1.72 0.29 20.93
C PHE A 756 0.40 1.07 20.88
N GLY A 757 0.48 2.35 20.51
CA GLY A 757 -0.67 3.26 20.44
C GLY A 757 -1.06 3.97 21.74
N ASP A 758 -0.40 3.69 22.88
CA ASP A 758 -0.69 4.33 24.18
C ASP A 758 0.43 5.24 24.71
N LEU A 759 1.45 5.51 23.87
CA LEU A 759 2.54 6.42 24.24
C LEU A 759 2.21 7.89 23.91
N LYS A 760 1.29 8.13 22.96
CA LYS A 760 0.89 9.49 22.56
C LYS A 760 0.27 10.23 23.74
N GLY A 761 0.67 11.50 23.91
CA GLY A 761 0.26 12.34 25.02
C GLY A 761 0.90 12.03 26.38
N ARG A 762 1.53 10.86 26.59
CA ARG A 762 2.16 10.52 27.89
C ARG A 762 3.54 11.15 28.05
N ASN A 763 3.87 11.46 29.30
CA ASN A 763 5.17 12.01 29.72
C ASN A 763 5.93 11.09 30.70
N ASP A 764 5.39 9.89 30.96
CA ASP A 764 5.85 9.00 32.03
C ASP A 764 7.23 8.38 31.79
N TYR A 765 7.75 8.50 30.55
CA TYR A 765 8.91 7.76 30.04
C TYR A 765 10.17 8.63 29.80
N GLN A 766 10.13 9.92 30.18
CA GLN A 766 11.19 10.89 29.88
C GLN A 766 12.53 10.63 30.61
N ASP A 767 12.55 9.68 31.55
CA ASP A 767 13.73 9.23 32.28
C ASP A 767 14.29 7.89 31.80
N CYS A 768 13.67 7.28 30.78
CA CYS A 768 14.20 6.06 30.15
C CYS A 768 15.35 6.40 29.20
N ASP A 769 16.52 5.80 29.45
CA ASP A 769 17.73 5.90 28.63
C ASP A 769 17.81 4.86 27.51
N ALA A 770 16.93 3.86 27.55
CA ALA A 770 16.73 2.93 26.46
C ALA A 770 15.25 2.60 26.21
N SER A 771 14.95 2.14 25.00
CA SER A 771 13.62 1.62 24.63
C SER A 771 13.72 0.31 23.85
N LEU A 772 12.81 -0.62 24.11
CA LEU A 772 12.70 -1.92 23.46
C LEU A 772 11.33 -2.06 22.80
N PHE A 773 11.31 -2.08 21.47
CA PHE A 773 10.12 -2.30 20.67
C PHE A 773 10.02 -3.77 20.25
N LEU A 774 9.06 -4.49 20.84
CA LEU A 774 8.76 -5.89 20.50
C LEU A 774 7.90 -6.00 19.24
N GLY A 775 8.42 -5.46 18.13
CA GLY A 775 7.75 -5.36 16.83
C GLY A 775 7.57 -3.92 16.39
N VAL A 776 6.64 -3.70 15.45
CA VAL A 776 6.22 -2.37 14.97
C VAL A 776 4.70 -2.28 14.93
N LEU A 777 4.15 -1.07 15.03
CA LEU A 777 2.71 -0.82 14.93
C LEU A 777 2.25 -0.80 13.47
N ASP A 778 1.94 -1.97 12.92
CA ASP A 778 1.26 -2.15 11.64
C ASP A 778 -0.27 -2.13 11.87
N LYS A 779 -0.98 -1.16 11.28
CA LYS A 779 -2.43 -0.96 11.46
C LYS A 779 -3.30 -1.97 10.70
N GLY A 780 -2.70 -2.86 9.89
CA GLY A 780 -3.41 -3.90 9.15
C GLY A 780 -3.69 -3.52 7.70
N ASP A 781 -3.93 -4.53 6.86
CA ASP A 781 -4.08 -4.33 5.42
C ASP A 781 -5.35 -3.54 5.11
N GLU A 782 -6.41 -3.82 5.85
CA GLU A 782 -7.73 -3.22 5.73
C GLU A 782 -7.64 -1.69 5.90
N TYR A 783 -6.87 -1.23 6.90
CA TYR A 783 -6.67 0.19 7.19
C TYR A 783 -5.92 0.91 6.06
N TYR A 784 -4.80 0.35 5.59
CA TYR A 784 -3.99 1.00 4.55
C TYR A 784 -4.71 1.00 3.19
N LEU A 785 -5.40 -0.09 2.87
CA LEU A 785 -6.19 -0.17 1.64
C LEU A 785 -7.37 0.80 1.69
N ALA A 786 -8.11 0.84 2.81
CA ALA A 786 -9.18 1.81 3.03
C ALA A 786 -8.67 3.25 2.86
N THR A 787 -7.59 3.60 3.55
CA THR A 787 -7.00 4.94 3.50
C THR A 787 -6.52 5.29 2.09
N ALA A 788 -5.90 4.35 1.37
CA ALA A 788 -5.46 4.58 0.00
C ALA A 788 -6.65 4.80 -0.95
N THR A 789 -7.68 3.96 -0.88
CA THR A 789 -8.88 4.09 -1.74
C THR A 789 -9.67 5.36 -1.47
N ALA A 790 -9.75 5.82 -0.22
CA ALA A 790 -10.43 7.07 0.13
C ALA A 790 -9.74 8.32 -0.43
N ARG A 791 -8.46 8.23 -0.78
CA ARG A 791 -7.63 9.35 -1.24
C ARG A 791 -7.40 9.36 -2.76
N ASP A 792 -7.71 8.27 -3.44
CA ASP A 792 -7.47 8.10 -4.86
C ASP A 792 -8.77 8.34 -5.64
N GLU A 793 -8.76 9.30 -6.56
CA GLU A 793 -9.91 9.60 -7.42
C GLU A 793 -10.33 8.41 -8.29
N ASP A 794 -9.39 7.50 -8.61
CA ASP A 794 -9.68 6.25 -9.31
C ASP A 794 -9.10 5.05 -8.56
N ALA A 795 -9.71 4.72 -7.42
CA ALA A 795 -9.37 3.55 -6.60
C ALA A 795 -9.28 2.22 -7.38
N ARG A 796 -9.87 2.10 -8.58
CA ARG A 796 -9.78 0.90 -9.44
C ARG A 796 -8.39 0.68 -10.04
N ARG A 797 -7.56 1.72 -10.12
CA ARG A 797 -6.17 1.62 -10.61
C ARG A 797 -5.22 0.99 -9.59
N LEU A 798 -5.60 0.99 -8.30
CA LEU A 798 -4.76 0.52 -7.22
C LEU A 798 -4.70 -1.01 -7.19
N CYS A 799 -3.49 -1.56 -7.20
CA CYS A 799 -3.29 -2.98 -6.96
C CYS A 799 -3.39 -3.27 -5.45
N LEU A 800 -4.55 -3.80 -5.03
CA LEU A 800 -4.85 -4.12 -3.62
C LEU A 800 -4.22 -5.45 -3.15
N SER A 801 -3.55 -6.17 -4.04
CA SER A 801 -2.92 -7.45 -3.72
C SER A 801 -1.64 -7.26 -2.90
N THR A 802 -1.35 -8.25 -2.07
CA THR A 802 -0.15 -8.32 -1.25
C THR A 802 0.72 -9.52 -1.63
N ALA A 803 1.98 -9.48 -1.24
CA ALA A 803 2.93 -10.58 -1.40
C ALA A 803 3.88 -10.67 -0.21
N GLU A 804 4.41 -11.87 0.03
CA GLU A 804 5.51 -12.08 0.98
C GLU A 804 6.86 -12.02 0.25
N TYR A 805 7.65 -11.00 0.57
CA TYR A 805 9.02 -10.83 0.09
C TYR A 805 10.00 -10.95 1.25
N GLY A 806 10.85 -11.98 1.25
CA GLY A 806 11.80 -12.19 2.35
C GLY A 806 11.15 -12.43 3.73
N LYS A 807 9.91 -12.95 3.78
CA LYS A 807 9.06 -13.04 4.98
C LYS A 807 8.59 -11.69 5.54
N VAL A 808 8.66 -10.64 4.74
CA VAL A 808 8.04 -9.34 4.97
C VAL A 808 6.79 -9.25 4.10
N HIS A 809 5.68 -8.83 4.71
CA HIS A 809 4.40 -8.69 4.04
C HIS A 809 4.28 -7.30 3.42
N ARG A 810 4.10 -7.23 2.09
CA ARG A 810 4.11 -5.98 1.32
C ARG A 810 2.93 -5.87 0.36
N PHE A 811 2.49 -4.64 0.11
CA PHE A 811 1.55 -4.32 -0.97
C PHE A 811 2.24 -4.29 -2.32
N LEU A 812 1.63 -4.85 -3.37
CA LEU A 812 2.20 -4.77 -4.71
C LEU A 812 2.14 -3.36 -5.31
N SER A 813 1.18 -2.53 -4.89
CA SER A 813 1.18 -1.09 -5.19
C SER A 813 2.28 -0.38 -4.42
N VAL A 814 3.13 0.35 -5.17
CA VAL A 814 4.19 1.18 -4.60
C VAL A 814 3.60 2.36 -3.82
N GLU A 815 2.47 2.93 -4.26
CA GLU A 815 1.83 4.04 -3.55
C GLU A 815 1.35 3.61 -2.16
N ILE A 816 0.65 2.48 -2.07
CA ILE A 816 0.11 1.96 -0.80
C ILE A 816 1.26 1.52 0.12
N GLU A 817 2.27 0.82 -0.41
CA GLU A 817 3.42 0.41 0.38
C GLU A 817 4.21 1.62 0.91
N ARG A 818 4.42 2.65 0.08
CA ARG A 818 5.08 3.90 0.52
C ARG A 818 4.32 4.54 1.67
N PHE A 819 3.00 4.65 1.56
CA PHE A 819 2.14 5.21 2.60
C PHE A 819 2.25 4.41 3.91
N LYS A 820 2.10 3.08 3.83
CA LYS A 820 2.26 2.17 4.97
C LYS A 820 3.60 2.36 5.68
N LEU A 821 4.70 2.30 4.94
CA LEU A 821 6.05 2.37 5.52
C LEU A 821 6.35 3.76 6.11
N ASN A 822 5.86 4.83 5.48
CA ASN A 822 5.98 6.18 6.01
C ASN A 822 5.23 6.32 7.33
N GLU A 823 3.97 5.90 7.39
CA GLU A 823 3.15 6.03 8.60
C GLU A 823 3.75 5.24 9.78
N ILE A 824 4.18 3.99 9.55
CA ILE A 824 4.87 3.20 10.60
C ILE A 824 6.14 3.91 11.07
N ALA A 825 6.89 4.53 10.17
CA ALA A 825 8.11 5.25 10.53
C ALA A 825 7.83 6.52 11.36
N LEU A 826 6.76 7.25 11.05
CA LEU A 826 6.34 8.42 11.82
C LEU A 826 5.88 8.04 13.22
N GLU A 827 5.04 7.00 13.34
CA GLU A 827 4.56 6.49 14.64
C GLU A 827 5.75 6.06 15.53
N LEU A 828 6.67 5.26 14.98
CA LEU A 828 7.85 4.81 15.73
C LEU A 828 8.76 5.99 16.12
N THR A 829 8.90 6.99 15.24
CA THR A 829 9.65 8.22 15.56
C THR A 829 9.00 8.95 16.73
N GLN A 830 7.68 9.16 16.70
CA GLN A 830 6.97 9.82 17.79
C GLN A 830 7.13 9.08 19.12
N ASP A 831 7.09 7.75 19.10
CA ASP A 831 7.28 6.90 20.30
C ASP A 831 8.71 7.02 20.85
N ILE A 832 9.74 7.01 20.00
CA ILE A 832 11.14 7.16 20.42
C ILE A 832 11.36 8.48 21.15
N TYR A 833 10.77 9.57 20.67
CA TYR A 833 10.91 10.89 21.29
C TYR A 833 10.16 11.03 22.63
N ARG A 834 9.48 9.99 23.12
CA ARG A 834 8.89 9.96 24.48
C ARG A 834 9.89 9.61 25.58
N THR A 835 11.07 9.12 25.19
CA THR A 835 12.19 8.80 26.07
C THR A 835 13.00 10.05 26.46
N GLN A 836 14.16 9.88 27.11
CA GLN A 836 15.02 11.01 27.48
C GLN A 836 15.63 11.78 26.29
N VAL A 837 15.46 11.32 25.04
CA VAL A 837 15.76 12.09 23.82
C VAL A 837 15.16 13.49 23.89
N ARG A 838 13.94 13.61 24.44
CA ARG A 838 13.24 14.88 24.62
C ARG A 838 14.01 15.90 25.46
N ARG A 839 14.91 15.43 26.32
CA ARG A 839 15.78 16.25 27.19
C ARG A 839 17.13 16.52 26.53
N GLY A 840 17.30 16.19 25.25
CA GLY A 840 18.57 16.27 24.53
C GLY A 840 19.60 15.23 24.99
N LYS A 841 19.17 14.16 25.68
CA LYS A 841 20.07 13.12 26.20
C LYS A 841 20.13 11.91 25.26
N PRO A 842 21.27 11.19 25.20
CA PRO A 842 21.41 9.99 24.38
C PRO A 842 20.40 8.90 24.73
N VAL A 843 19.91 8.16 23.73
CA VAL A 843 19.06 6.98 23.93
C VAL A 843 19.43 5.86 22.98
N ASP A 844 19.49 4.65 23.53
CA ASP A 844 19.54 3.42 22.75
C ASP A 844 18.13 2.90 22.46
N VAL A 845 17.81 2.71 21.19
CA VAL A 845 16.53 2.19 20.71
C VAL A 845 16.74 0.81 20.12
N TYR A 846 16.10 -0.19 20.72
CA TYR A 846 16.18 -1.59 20.31
C TYR A 846 14.86 -2.00 19.63
N VAL A 847 14.89 -2.47 18.39
CA VAL A 847 13.69 -2.81 17.61
C VAL A 847 13.79 -4.20 17.01
N PHE A 848 12.75 -5.00 17.18
CA PHE A 848 12.57 -6.24 16.42
C PHE A 848 11.78 -5.96 15.13
N SER A 849 12.45 -6.00 13.98
CA SER A 849 11.80 -5.83 12.68
C SER A 849 12.57 -6.53 11.57
N ARG A 850 11.88 -7.38 10.80
CA ARG A 850 12.45 -8.01 9.59
C ARG A 850 12.60 -7.05 8.41
N ASP A 851 11.95 -5.89 8.48
CA ASP A 851 11.92 -4.95 7.38
C ASP A 851 13.06 -3.93 7.50
N GLU A 852 14.22 -4.27 6.93
CA GLU A 852 15.37 -3.38 6.87
C GLU A 852 15.08 -2.08 6.10
N MET A 853 14.19 -2.13 5.09
CA MET A 853 13.81 -0.95 4.32
C MET A 853 13.03 0.04 5.20
N LEU A 854 12.10 -0.48 6.01
CA LEU A 854 11.38 0.31 7.00
C LEU A 854 12.36 0.94 8.00
N MET A 855 13.30 0.16 8.55
CA MET A 855 14.25 0.68 9.56
C MET A 855 15.19 1.74 8.99
N LYS A 856 15.65 1.59 7.74
CA LYS A 856 16.39 2.64 7.02
C LYS A 856 15.53 3.88 6.76
N HIS A 857 14.22 3.72 6.56
CA HIS A 857 13.31 4.85 6.44
C HIS A 857 13.12 5.56 7.79
N VAL A 858 12.94 4.81 8.89
CA VAL A 858 12.89 5.34 10.27
C VAL A 858 14.13 6.18 10.58
N ALA A 859 15.33 5.66 10.29
CA ALA A 859 16.58 6.41 10.48
C ALA A 859 16.58 7.74 9.72
N ARG A 860 16.18 7.74 8.45
CA ARG A 860 16.05 8.97 7.64
C ARG A 860 15.00 9.93 8.20
N THR A 861 13.87 9.43 8.69
CA THR A 861 12.79 10.23 9.27
C THR A 861 13.24 10.93 10.55
N ILE A 862 13.93 10.20 11.43
CA ILE A 862 14.54 10.73 12.67
C ILE A 862 15.69 11.68 12.36
N GLY A 863 16.41 11.42 11.26
CA GLY A 863 17.61 12.14 10.87
C GLY A 863 18.89 11.52 11.44
N ILE A 864 18.97 10.21 11.66
CA ILE A 864 20.24 9.54 12.03
C ILE A 864 20.90 8.91 10.80
N PRO A 865 22.25 8.89 10.72
CA PRO A 865 22.97 8.48 9.51
C PRO A 865 22.93 6.96 9.28
N GLU A 866 22.90 6.17 10.35
CA GLU A 866 23.08 4.71 10.30
C GLU A 866 22.09 3.97 11.21
N VAL A 867 21.91 2.69 10.90
CA VAL A 867 21.13 1.72 11.69
C VAL A 867 22.05 0.56 12.00
N ASP A 868 22.17 0.20 13.28
CA ASP A 868 22.88 -0.99 13.71
C ASP A 868 22.01 -2.23 13.46
N LEU A 869 22.31 -2.97 12.39
CA LEU A 869 21.68 -4.26 12.06
C LEU A 869 22.42 -5.46 12.70
N ALA A 870 23.52 -5.22 13.42
CA ALA A 870 24.36 -6.27 14.02
C ALA A 870 23.85 -6.70 15.40
N TRP A 871 22.90 -5.98 16.00
CA TRP A 871 22.29 -6.37 17.26
C TRP A 871 21.53 -7.71 17.16
N LYS A 872 22.06 -8.74 17.82
CA LYS A 872 21.53 -10.12 17.85
C LYS A 872 21.42 -10.63 19.29
N PRO A 873 20.33 -10.33 20.01
CA PRO A 873 20.16 -10.75 21.40
C PRO A 873 20.18 -12.29 21.50
N THR A 874 21.04 -12.85 22.35
CA THR A 874 21.24 -14.31 22.41
C THR A 874 20.03 -15.05 22.99
N GLU A 875 19.20 -14.34 23.76
CA GLU A 875 17.97 -14.85 24.37
C GLU A 875 16.96 -15.32 23.34
N VAL A 876 17.00 -14.82 22.10
CA VAL A 876 16.08 -15.25 21.03
C VAL A 876 16.51 -16.51 20.29
N ILE A 877 17.70 -17.04 20.55
CA ILE A 877 18.22 -18.26 19.91
C ILE A 877 17.29 -19.47 20.08
N PRO A 878 16.63 -19.72 21.22
CA PRO A 878 15.62 -20.76 21.39
C PRO A 878 14.35 -20.59 20.53
N LEU A 879 14.23 -19.51 19.76
CA LEU A 879 13.18 -19.33 18.75
C LEU A 879 13.69 -19.56 17.32
N THR A 880 15.00 -19.76 17.15
CA THR A 880 15.65 -19.98 15.84
C THR A 880 15.70 -21.48 15.51
N LYS A 881 15.96 -21.83 14.24
CA LYS A 881 16.12 -23.24 13.82
C LYS A 881 17.49 -23.85 14.18
N ALA A 882 18.46 -23.06 14.63
CA ALA A 882 19.86 -23.45 14.82
C ALA A 882 20.22 -23.80 16.28
N GLU A 883 19.21 -24.13 17.10
CA GLU A 883 19.27 -24.05 18.58
C GLU A 883 20.47 -24.77 19.20
N LYS A 884 20.70 -26.04 18.88
CA LYS A 884 21.46 -26.89 19.81
C LYS A 884 22.96 -26.58 19.91
N HIS A 885 23.64 -26.36 18.78
CA HIS A 885 25.09 -26.12 18.80
C HIS A 885 25.45 -24.66 19.04
N VAL A 886 24.61 -23.71 18.57
CA VAL A 886 24.84 -22.28 18.78
C VAL A 886 24.63 -21.93 20.24
N SER A 887 23.52 -22.35 20.86
CA SER A 887 23.27 -22.11 22.30
C SER A 887 24.35 -22.73 23.19
N ARG A 888 24.84 -23.93 22.87
CA ARG A 888 25.93 -24.56 23.63
C ARG A 888 27.24 -23.79 23.49
N LEU A 889 27.55 -23.25 22.31
CA LEU A 889 28.78 -22.48 22.10
C LEU A 889 28.71 -21.16 22.86
N ILE A 890 27.58 -20.46 22.79
CA ILE A 890 27.39 -19.23 23.56
C ILE A 890 27.49 -19.54 25.06
N GLY A 891 26.83 -20.59 25.57
CA GLY A 891 26.97 -20.99 26.97
C GLY A 891 28.42 -21.32 27.38
N ALA A 892 29.19 -21.97 26.51
CA ALA A 892 30.61 -22.24 26.73
C ALA A 892 31.46 -20.95 26.75
N LEU A 893 31.15 -19.98 25.87
CA LEU A 893 31.83 -18.69 25.82
C LEU A 893 31.44 -17.80 27.03
N THR A 894 30.18 -17.85 27.48
CA THR A 894 29.74 -17.20 28.73
C THR A 894 30.51 -17.75 29.91
N HIS A 895 30.64 -19.07 30.04
CA HIS A 895 31.43 -19.68 31.10
C HIS A 895 32.92 -19.28 31.03
N PHE A 896 33.46 -19.15 29.82
CA PHE A 896 34.81 -18.62 29.61
C PHE A 896 34.95 -17.19 30.16
N LEU A 897 34.00 -16.29 29.88
CA LEU A 897 34.00 -14.92 30.40
C LEU A 897 33.91 -14.90 31.94
N GLU A 898 33.03 -15.71 32.52
CA GLU A 898 32.86 -15.84 33.97
C GLU A 898 34.10 -16.41 34.67
N SER A 899 34.88 -17.25 33.97
CA SER A 899 36.10 -17.85 34.52
C SER A 899 37.25 -16.86 34.72
N GLY A 900 37.17 -15.66 34.12
CA GLY A 900 38.22 -14.64 34.19
C GLY A 900 39.50 -14.97 33.40
N ASN A 901 39.48 -16.02 32.58
CA ASN A 901 40.63 -16.42 31.76
C ASN A 901 40.82 -15.46 30.57
N SER A 902 42.07 -15.16 30.20
CA SER A 902 42.40 -14.28 29.07
C SER A 902 42.38 -14.98 27.71
N SER A 903 42.39 -16.31 27.67
CA SER A 903 42.35 -17.10 26.44
C SER A 903 41.71 -18.47 26.64
N ILE A 904 41.14 -19.03 25.57
CA ILE A 904 40.56 -20.38 25.53
C ILE A 904 40.93 -21.11 24.23
N ASP A 905 41.25 -22.40 24.31
CA ASP A 905 41.61 -23.20 23.15
C ASP A 905 40.36 -23.66 22.38
N LYS A 906 40.39 -23.53 21.05
CA LYS A 906 39.29 -23.96 20.16
C LYS A 906 39.00 -25.45 20.30
N SER A 907 40.01 -26.28 20.59
CA SER A 907 39.83 -27.72 20.77
C SER A 907 39.07 -28.06 22.06
N GLU A 908 39.19 -27.23 23.10
CA GLU A 908 38.45 -27.37 24.34
C GLU A 908 36.97 -27.03 24.14
N LEU A 909 36.69 -25.90 23.47
CA LEU A 909 35.32 -25.53 23.07
C LEU A 909 34.68 -26.61 22.19
N LYS A 910 35.41 -27.17 21.21
CA LYS A 910 34.90 -28.27 20.37
C LYS A 910 34.52 -29.51 21.19
N ILE A 911 35.30 -29.88 22.21
CA ILE A 911 34.99 -31.00 23.09
C ILE A 911 33.67 -30.74 23.84
N GLN A 912 33.52 -29.56 24.44
CA GLN A 912 32.28 -29.18 25.16
C GLN A 912 31.05 -29.22 24.25
N LEU A 913 31.22 -28.94 22.96
CA LEU A 913 30.16 -28.98 21.95
C LEU A 913 29.83 -30.38 21.43
N GLY A 914 30.64 -31.40 21.78
CA GLY A 914 30.55 -32.75 21.21
C GLY A 914 30.97 -32.82 19.74
N ILE A 915 31.86 -31.93 19.31
CA ILE A 915 32.40 -31.86 17.95
C ILE A 915 33.78 -32.53 17.96
N GLU A 916 34.04 -33.42 17.00
CA GLU A 916 35.37 -34.02 16.82
C GLU A 916 36.44 -32.92 16.65
N LYS A 917 37.59 -33.06 17.33
CA LYS A 917 38.67 -32.05 17.31
C LYS A 917 39.12 -31.68 15.89
N THR A 918 39.08 -32.65 14.98
CA THR A 918 39.47 -32.56 13.56
C THR A 918 38.39 -31.93 12.66
N ASN A 919 37.16 -31.75 13.14
CA ASN A 919 36.04 -31.25 12.33
C ASN A 919 36.00 -29.71 12.29
N ASP A 920 36.95 -29.12 11.57
CA ASP A 920 37.06 -27.67 11.38
C ASP A 920 35.93 -27.06 10.53
N LYS A 921 35.17 -27.88 9.81
CA LYS A 921 34.07 -27.40 8.97
C LYS A 921 32.88 -26.96 9.82
N VAL A 922 32.50 -27.76 10.81
CA VAL A 922 31.39 -27.41 11.73
C VAL A 922 31.78 -26.23 12.60
N TRP A 923 33.02 -26.21 13.13
CA TRP A 923 33.54 -25.09 13.91
C TRP A 923 33.50 -23.75 13.15
N ARG A 924 34.04 -23.73 11.92
CA ARG A 924 34.00 -22.53 11.07
C ARG A 924 32.58 -22.06 10.77
N ARG A 925 31.62 -22.98 10.66
CA ARG A 925 30.20 -22.63 10.45
C ARG A 925 29.57 -22.01 11.70
N LEU A 926 29.93 -22.49 12.89
CA LEU A 926 29.46 -21.94 14.16
C LEU A 926 30.04 -20.55 14.44
N MET A 927 31.34 -20.36 14.25
CA MET A 927 31.97 -19.04 14.41
C MET A 927 31.53 -18.00 13.37
N LYS A 928 30.99 -18.43 12.23
CA LYS A 928 30.36 -17.57 11.21
C LYS A 928 28.87 -17.36 11.43
N ASN A 929 28.29 -17.89 12.52
CA ASN A 929 26.89 -17.64 12.82
C ASN A 929 26.73 -16.23 13.40
N ASP A 930 25.76 -15.48 12.89
CA ASP A 930 25.55 -14.07 13.23
C ASP A 930 25.42 -13.82 14.74
N TYR A 931 24.73 -14.70 15.49
CA TYR A 931 24.61 -14.60 16.95
C TYR A 931 25.94 -14.82 17.68
N VAL A 932 26.76 -15.75 17.20
CA VAL A 932 28.08 -16.02 17.78
C VAL A 932 29.02 -14.85 17.49
N GLN A 933 28.97 -14.28 16.29
CA GLN A 933 29.77 -13.11 15.92
C GLN A 933 29.38 -11.88 16.75
N ALA A 934 28.08 -11.59 16.86
CA ALA A 934 27.58 -10.49 17.69
C ALA A 934 27.99 -10.67 19.16
N PHE A 935 27.81 -11.87 19.72
CA PHE A 935 28.23 -12.19 21.09
C PHE A 935 29.74 -12.02 21.29
N CYS A 936 30.56 -12.52 20.35
CA CYS A 936 32.01 -12.37 20.43
C CYS A 936 32.41 -10.89 20.37
N MET A 937 31.78 -10.10 19.50
CA MET A 937 32.05 -8.67 19.35
C MET A 937 31.67 -7.89 20.61
N GLU A 938 30.48 -8.13 21.16
CA GLU A 938 29.98 -7.50 22.40
C GLU A 938 30.90 -7.75 23.60
N HIS A 939 31.50 -8.95 23.65
CA HIS A 939 32.38 -9.36 24.75
C HIS A 939 33.89 -9.28 24.43
N GLY A 940 34.29 -8.73 23.29
CA GLY A 940 35.70 -8.58 22.91
C GLY A 940 36.44 -9.91 22.67
N ILE A 941 35.75 -10.97 22.27
CA ILE A 941 36.34 -12.29 21.99
C ILE A 941 36.84 -12.30 20.55
N THR A 942 38.15 -12.47 20.35
CA THR A 942 38.78 -12.45 19.02
C THR A 942 39.77 -13.60 18.83
N GLU A 943 40.20 -13.85 17.58
CA GLU A 943 41.32 -14.75 17.32
C GLU A 943 42.64 -14.03 17.55
N GLU A 944 43.58 -14.65 18.26
CA GLU A 944 44.91 -14.08 18.55
C GLU A 944 45.70 -13.68 17.27
N CYS A 945 45.48 -14.42 16.19
CA CYS A 945 45.98 -14.14 14.85
C CYS A 945 45.18 -14.95 13.83
N SER A 946 45.33 -14.66 12.53
CA SER A 946 44.64 -15.39 11.46
C SER A 946 44.92 -16.89 11.55
N ASN A 947 43.88 -17.71 11.76
CA ASN A 947 43.96 -19.17 11.98
C ASN A 947 44.55 -19.61 13.33
N SER A 948 44.55 -18.75 14.36
CA SER A 948 44.98 -19.14 15.70
C SER A 948 44.16 -20.32 16.24
N ARG A 949 44.76 -21.17 17.06
CA ARG A 949 44.06 -22.24 17.78
C ARG A 949 43.37 -21.72 19.05
N ARG A 950 43.57 -20.46 19.41
CA ARG A 950 43.04 -19.82 20.62
C ARG A 950 42.13 -18.66 20.29
N LEU A 951 41.12 -18.47 21.12
CA LEU A 951 40.37 -17.23 21.25
C LEU A 951 40.94 -16.47 22.45
N ILE A 952 41.01 -15.15 22.34
CA ILE A 952 41.52 -14.25 23.37
C ILE A 952 40.49 -13.16 23.67
N LEU A 953 40.58 -12.56 24.85
CA LEU A 953 39.88 -11.31 25.17
C LEU A 953 40.75 -10.14 24.72
N SER A 954 40.29 -9.36 23.74
CA SER A 954 40.92 -8.08 23.40
C SER A 954 40.49 -7.01 24.39
N GLU A 955 41.29 -5.95 24.55
CA GLU A 955 40.77 -4.70 25.11
C GLU A 955 39.57 -4.26 24.24
N ARG A 956 38.47 -3.82 24.87
CA ARG A 956 37.22 -3.47 24.15
C ARG A 956 37.54 -2.53 22.99
N PRO A 957 37.18 -2.85 21.74
CA PRO A 957 37.36 -1.91 20.65
C PRO A 957 36.58 -0.63 20.95
N THR A 958 37.20 0.50 20.68
CA THR A 958 36.55 1.81 20.83
C THR A 958 35.42 1.94 19.80
N GLU A 959 34.37 2.72 20.09
CA GLU A 959 33.24 2.94 19.16
C GLU A 959 33.69 3.36 17.74
N ALA A 960 34.85 4.02 17.63
CA ALA A 960 35.47 4.41 16.37
C ALA A 960 35.99 3.23 15.52
N GLU A 961 36.41 2.12 16.14
CA GLU A 961 36.94 0.93 15.44
C GLU A 961 35.80 0.04 14.90
N VAL A 962 34.65 0.05 15.56
CA VAL A 962 33.44 -0.66 15.13
C VAL A 962 32.86 -0.06 13.84
N SER A 963 32.91 1.26 13.70
CA SER A 963 32.39 1.98 12.52
C SER A 963 33.27 1.84 11.26
N GLN A 964 34.54 1.43 11.39
CA GLN A 964 35.45 1.25 10.24
C GLN A 964 35.45 -0.16 9.63
N LEU A 965 34.83 -1.14 10.30
CA LEU A 965 34.80 -2.55 9.87
C LEU A 965 33.44 -3.00 9.29
N ALA A 966 32.39 -2.18 9.42
CA ALA A 966 31.11 -2.30 8.73
C ALA A 966 31.14 -1.55 7.39
#